data_AF-A0A7J6F8D9-F1
#
_entry.id   AF-A0A7J6F8D9-F1
#
_cell.length_a   1.000
_cell.length_b   1.000
_cell.length_c   1.000
_cell.angle_alpha   90.00
_cell.angle_beta   90.00
_cell.angle_gamma   90.00
#
_symmetry.space_group_name_H-M   'P 1'
#
loop_
_entity.id
_entity.type
_entity.pdbx_description
1 polymer ?
#
loop_
_entity_poly.entity_id
_entity_poly.type
_entity_poly.pdbx_seq_one_letter_code
_entity_poly.pdbx_strand_id
1 'polypeptide(L)'
;IRLITAMSQCVRITRLSKKRSAAEADSFSDDEDCSFISNRRVVLGELRNSAAVENPKRRVKTKKVKKVVHEDEDSHMCGPYVSGIYEYLHQMEVEPKRRPSPNYLEKVQKDVSANMRGVLVDWLVEVAEEYKLGSETLYLSISYIDRYLSLNTIARKRLQLLGVSSLLIASKYEEINPPNVEDFCYITDNTYTKDEVVKMEADILKTLKFEMGNPTILAFLRRLTIIAQERCKLVSNKTKTQTLNLQLEFLGCYLAELSLLDYSCLKFLPSMVAASVVFLANFILLPDSNPWCAELQKCSGYKSVDLKECVLTIHDLYFGRRGGTLVSIRDKYKQNKFKCVASLSSPPEIPVSYFEDLFRITRLSKKRSTGEAASFSDEDPFVSKRRVVLGELRNLTNAALCPLVNPKTGVKSKKVKKVVQKNTNKDEDEDPQMCGPYVSGIYEYLHQMEIEPKRRPSPSYLEKVQSEISANMRGVLVDWLVEVAEEYKLGSETLYLSVSYIDRFLSLNTIARNKLQLLGVSSLLVASKYEEINPPNVDEFCYITDNTYTKDEVVKMEADILKTLKFEMGNPTVRAFLRRVTNIAQERCKLVTNKTKTQTINLQLEFLGYYLAELSLLDYSCLKFLPSMVAASVTFLANFILHPEINPWCPKLQKCSGYKPVDLKECVLVIHDLYFGRRGGALLSIRDKYKQHKFKCVATLPSPPEIPVSYFEDVC
;
A
#
# COMPACT_ATOMS: atom_id res chain seq x y z
N ILE A 1 -29.39 -7.19 22.68
CA ILE A 1 -30.75 -7.00 22.12
C ILE A 1 -30.93 -5.55 21.62
N ARG A 2 -30.96 -4.51 22.46
CA ARG A 2 -31.12 -3.10 21.99
C ARG A 2 -30.05 -2.61 20.99
N LEU A 3 -28.77 -3.01 21.15
CA LEU A 3 -27.71 -2.68 20.18
C LEU A 3 -27.90 -3.41 18.82
N ILE A 4 -28.44 -4.63 18.86
CA ILE A 4 -28.67 -5.48 17.67
C ILE A 4 -29.86 -4.93 16.87
N THR A 5 -30.90 -4.45 17.56
CA THR A 5 -32.07 -3.83 16.92
C THR A 5 -31.75 -2.46 16.31
N ALA A 6 -30.87 -1.67 16.94
CA ALA A 6 -30.49 -0.34 16.45
C ALA A 6 -29.70 -0.40 15.12
N MET A 7 -28.75 -1.33 14.97
CA MET A 7 -27.91 -1.42 13.76
C MET A 7 -28.70 -1.86 12.51
N SER A 8 -29.64 -2.80 12.64
CA SER A 8 -30.52 -3.21 11.52
C SER A 8 -31.62 -2.19 11.19
N GLN A 9 -32.01 -1.30 12.12
CA GLN A 9 -33.01 -0.26 11.86
C GLN A 9 -32.46 0.93 11.06
N CYS A 10 -31.19 1.29 11.27
CA CYS A 10 -30.55 2.44 10.60
C CYS A 10 -30.51 2.28 9.06
N VAL A 11 -30.13 1.11 8.55
CA VAL A 11 -30.06 0.83 7.09
C VAL A 11 -31.42 0.91 6.41
N ARG A 12 -32.49 0.49 7.12
CA ARG A 12 -33.87 0.51 6.61
C ARG A 12 -34.41 1.93 6.47
N ILE A 13 -34.01 2.84 7.36
CA ILE A 13 -34.38 4.27 7.32
C ILE A 13 -33.63 4.97 6.17
N THR A 14 -32.35 4.68 5.94
CA THR A 14 -31.55 5.23 4.83
C THR A 14 -32.11 4.84 3.45
N ARG A 15 -32.53 3.58 3.25
CA ARG A 15 -33.16 3.12 1.99
C ARG A 15 -34.50 3.79 1.70
N LEU A 16 -35.23 4.21 2.74
CA LEU A 16 -36.51 4.94 2.59
C LEU A 16 -36.30 6.44 2.34
N SER A 17 -35.21 7.01 2.88
CA SER A 17 -34.84 8.42 2.66
C SER A 17 -34.31 8.67 1.24
N LYS A 18 -33.43 7.82 0.70
CA LYS A 18 -32.90 7.98 -0.67
C LYS A 18 -33.92 7.73 -1.78
N LYS A 19 -34.94 6.90 -1.53
CA LYS A 19 -36.09 6.75 -2.45
C LYS A 19 -36.92 8.04 -2.60
N ARG A 20 -36.79 9.00 -1.69
CA ARG A 20 -37.40 10.34 -1.82
C ARG A 20 -36.49 11.36 -2.51
N SER A 21 -35.16 11.23 -2.42
CA SER A 21 -34.22 12.16 -3.06
C SER A 21 -33.81 11.80 -4.50
N ALA A 22 -33.98 10.54 -4.93
CA ALA A 22 -33.68 10.11 -6.30
C ALA A 22 -34.76 10.50 -7.34
N ALA A 23 -35.73 11.33 -6.97
CA ALA A 23 -36.79 11.82 -7.87
C ALA A 23 -36.54 13.25 -8.39
N GLU A 24 -35.41 13.89 -8.06
CA GLU A 24 -35.18 15.32 -8.36
C GLU A 24 -33.79 15.64 -8.99
N ALA A 25 -33.09 14.68 -9.58
CA ALA A 25 -31.83 14.96 -10.27
C ALA A 25 -31.67 14.13 -11.55
N ASP A 26 -32.41 14.51 -12.60
CA ASP A 26 -32.13 14.14 -13.99
C ASP A 26 -32.27 15.40 -14.85
N SER A 27 -31.14 16.05 -15.10
CA SER A 27 -30.85 16.93 -16.25
C SER A 27 -29.54 17.66 -15.97
N PHE A 28 -28.49 17.36 -16.74
CA PHE A 28 -27.64 18.36 -17.42
C PHE A 28 -26.60 17.63 -18.29
N SER A 29 -26.41 18.20 -19.47
CA SER A 29 -25.79 17.69 -20.69
C SER A 29 -24.26 17.66 -20.69
N ASP A 30 -23.69 16.66 -21.35
CA ASP A 30 -22.29 16.59 -21.79
C ASP A 30 -22.14 17.27 -23.15
N ASP A 31 -21.18 18.20 -23.26
CA ASP A 31 -20.45 18.57 -24.48
C ASP A 31 -19.19 19.36 -24.06
N GLU A 32 -17.99 18.86 -24.37
CA GLU A 32 -16.98 19.63 -25.12
C GLU A 32 -15.69 18.84 -25.45
N ASP A 33 -15.18 19.18 -26.64
CA ASP A 33 -14.12 18.59 -27.44
C ASP A 33 -12.72 18.52 -26.80
N CYS A 34 -12.00 17.44 -27.12
CA CYS A 34 -10.54 17.35 -27.02
C CYS A 34 -9.92 17.47 -28.43
N SER A 35 -9.16 18.53 -28.69
CA SER A 35 -8.22 18.54 -29.83
C SER A 35 -6.95 19.36 -29.58
N PHE A 36 -5.86 18.84 -30.16
CA PHE A 36 -4.52 19.42 -30.39
C PHE A 36 -3.53 19.54 -29.22
N ILE A 37 -2.58 18.59 -29.15
CA ILE A 37 -1.23 18.79 -28.59
C ILE A 37 -0.22 18.74 -29.75
N SER A 38 0.56 19.81 -29.89
CA SER A 38 1.64 19.96 -30.86
C SER A 38 2.92 19.36 -30.28
N ASN A 39 3.44 18.30 -30.92
CA ASN A 39 4.68 17.61 -30.56
C ASN A 39 5.90 18.56 -30.53
N ARG A 40 6.57 18.66 -29.38
CA ARG A 40 7.97 19.09 -29.29
C ARG A 40 8.84 17.88 -28.95
N ARG A 41 9.78 17.58 -29.84
CA ARG A 41 10.75 16.49 -29.74
C ARG A 41 11.93 16.96 -28.87
N VAL A 42 12.18 16.31 -27.74
CA VAL A 42 13.41 16.48 -26.94
C VAL A 42 14.22 15.19 -27.07
N VAL A 43 15.36 15.26 -27.75
CA VAL A 43 16.30 14.14 -27.90
C VAL A 43 17.52 14.41 -27.03
N LEU A 44 17.86 13.45 -26.16
CA LEU A 44 19.16 13.39 -25.51
C LEU A 44 20.24 13.12 -26.58
N GLY A 45 21.20 14.03 -26.72
CA GLY A 45 22.29 13.91 -27.68
C GLY A 45 23.07 12.60 -27.52
N GLU A 46 23.12 11.80 -28.58
CA GLU A 46 23.77 10.50 -28.62
C GLU A 46 25.30 10.59 -28.43
N LEU A 47 25.80 9.76 -27.51
CA LEU A 47 27.19 9.34 -27.46
C LEU A 47 27.46 8.39 -28.64
N ARG A 48 28.07 8.92 -29.71
CA ARG A 48 28.50 8.14 -30.88
C ARG A 48 29.49 7.04 -30.51
N ASN A 49 29.26 5.82 -31.02
CA ASN A 49 30.32 4.96 -31.55
C ASN A 49 29.79 4.10 -32.70
N SER A 50 30.59 4.07 -33.78
CA SER A 50 30.33 3.49 -35.09
C SER A 50 30.76 2.03 -35.16
N ALA A 51 29.97 1.15 -35.78
CA ALA A 51 30.44 0.16 -36.76
C ALA A 51 29.31 -0.74 -37.32
N ALA A 52 29.14 -0.63 -38.64
CA ALA A 52 28.86 -1.64 -39.66
C ALA A 52 27.77 -2.72 -39.48
N VAL A 53 26.80 -2.64 -40.40
CA VAL A 53 25.79 -3.63 -40.78
C VAL A 53 26.42 -4.79 -41.56
N GLU A 54 26.05 -6.03 -41.23
CA GLU A 54 25.97 -7.13 -42.20
C GLU A 54 24.81 -8.07 -41.85
N ASN A 55 24.06 -8.47 -42.89
CA ASN A 55 22.87 -9.30 -42.82
C ASN A 55 23.09 -10.52 -43.73
N PRO A 56 22.88 -11.77 -43.27
CA PRO A 56 22.36 -12.75 -44.21
C PRO A 56 21.30 -13.72 -43.66
N LYS A 57 20.19 -13.74 -44.39
CA LYS A 57 19.45 -14.90 -44.94
C LYS A 57 18.93 -15.98 -43.97
N ARG A 58 17.58 -16.01 -43.93
CA ARG A 58 16.69 -17.12 -43.55
C ARG A 58 17.22 -18.51 -43.97
N ARG A 59 17.29 -19.43 -43.01
CA ARG A 59 17.20 -20.88 -43.23
C ARG A 59 16.14 -21.47 -42.31
N VAL A 60 15.09 -22.01 -42.93
CA VAL A 60 14.02 -22.78 -42.31
C VAL A 60 14.58 -24.12 -41.82
N LYS A 61 14.44 -24.43 -40.53
CA LYS A 61 14.50 -25.80 -40.01
C LYS A 61 13.36 -26.05 -39.03
N THR A 62 12.71 -27.18 -39.23
CA THR A 62 11.46 -27.64 -38.64
C THR A 62 11.62 -28.20 -37.22
N LYS A 63 10.68 -27.78 -36.36
CA LYS A 63 10.09 -28.39 -35.15
C LYS A 63 10.97 -29.22 -34.19
N LYS A 64 11.09 -28.71 -32.96
CA LYS A 64 10.78 -29.46 -31.73
C LYS A 64 9.77 -28.66 -30.92
N VAL A 65 8.54 -29.15 -30.84
CA VAL A 65 7.48 -28.56 -30.01
C VAL A 65 7.83 -28.86 -28.54
N LYS A 66 8.49 -27.91 -27.88
CA LYS A 66 8.39 -27.78 -26.42
C LYS A 66 7.02 -27.16 -26.16
N LYS A 67 6.19 -27.85 -25.40
CA LYS A 67 4.91 -27.35 -24.91
C LYS A 67 5.22 -26.25 -23.87
N VAL A 68 5.51 -25.05 -24.35
CA VAL A 68 5.50 -23.84 -23.55
C VAL A 68 4.03 -23.48 -23.40
N VAL A 69 3.55 -23.50 -22.16
CA VAL A 69 2.24 -22.93 -21.83
C VAL A 69 2.36 -21.45 -22.18
N HIS A 70 1.57 -20.99 -23.15
CA HIS A 70 1.42 -19.56 -23.41
C HIS A 70 0.83 -18.93 -22.13
N GLU A 71 1.67 -18.26 -21.34
CA GLU A 71 1.26 -17.37 -20.24
C GLU A 71 0.95 -15.96 -20.78
N ASP A 72 0.34 -15.88 -21.97
CA ASP A 72 0.17 -14.62 -22.68
C ASP A 72 -1.18 -13.95 -22.38
N GLU A 73 -1.08 -12.65 -22.07
CA GLU A 73 -2.09 -11.59 -22.21
C GLU A 73 -3.24 -11.48 -21.20
N ASP A 74 -2.97 -11.65 -19.89
CA ASP A 74 -3.76 -10.89 -18.90
C ASP A 74 -2.87 -9.82 -18.28
N SER A 75 -3.08 -8.57 -18.70
CA SER A 75 -2.42 -7.37 -18.17
C SER A 75 -2.52 -7.31 -16.64
N HIS A 76 -3.58 -7.86 -16.06
CA HIS A 76 -3.79 -7.92 -14.62
C HIS A 76 -2.94 -8.94 -13.88
N MET A 77 -2.38 -9.93 -14.58
CA MET A 77 -1.58 -10.96 -13.92
C MET A 77 -0.13 -10.52 -13.74
N CYS A 78 0.34 -9.46 -14.41
CA CYS A 78 1.71 -8.97 -14.22
C CYS A 78 2.74 -10.11 -14.35
N GLY A 79 2.62 -10.96 -15.39
CA GLY A 79 3.35 -12.22 -15.57
C GLY A 79 4.81 -12.23 -15.09
N PRO A 80 5.65 -11.24 -15.48
CA PRO A 80 7.06 -11.16 -15.06
C PRO A 80 7.28 -10.97 -13.54
N TYR A 81 6.29 -10.43 -12.83
CA TYR A 81 6.35 -10.05 -11.41
C TYR A 81 5.67 -11.06 -10.49
N VAL A 82 4.79 -11.88 -11.04
CA VAL A 82 3.90 -12.79 -10.31
C VAL A 82 4.58 -13.52 -9.16
N SER A 83 5.75 -14.13 -9.39
CA SER A 83 6.44 -14.88 -8.33
C SER A 83 6.89 -13.96 -7.20
N GLY A 84 7.46 -12.79 -7.52
CA GLY A 84 7.97 -11.84 -6.53
C GLY A 84 6.84 -11.16 -5.74
N ILE A 85 5.71 -10.85 -6.40
CA ILE A 85 4.52 -10.28 -5.74
C ILE A 85 4.02 -11.26 -4.67
N TYR A 86 3.80 -12.53 -5.04
CA TYR A 86 3.22 -13.48 -4.10
C TYR A 86 4.21 -13.90 -3.01
N GLU A 87 5.50 -13.97 -3.32
CA GLU A 87 6.53 -14.14 -2.28
C GLU A 87 6.50 -13.00 -1.26
N TYR A 88 6.40 -11.75 -1.73
CA TYR A 88 6.25 -10.57 -0.87
C TYR A 88 4.95 -10.63 -0.04
N LEU A 89 3.80 -10.93 -0.65
CA LEU A 89 2.53 -11.06 0.05
C LEU A 89 2.57 -12.17 1.12
N HIS A 90 3.19 -13.32 0.83
CA HIS A 90 3.38 -14.41 1.79
C HIS A 90 4.28 -14.01 2.97
N GLN A 91 5.33 -13.21 2.72
CA GLN A 91 6.16 -12.66 3.80
C GLN A 91 5.38 -11.65 4.65
N MET A 92 4.58 -10.78 4.03
CA MET A 92 3.78 -9.78 4.73
C MET A 92 2.66 -10.39 5.59
N GLU A 93 1.95 -11.43 5.09
CA GLU A 93 0.78 -11.99 5.80
C GLU A 93 1.14 -12.70 7.12
N VAL A 94 2.42 -13.08 7.29
CA VAL A 94 2.93 -13.70 8.53
C VAL A 94 3.51 -12.68 9.52
N GLU A 95 3.66 -11.40 9.13
CA GLU A 95 4.22 -10.38 10.02
C GLU A 95 3.32 -10.14 11.25
N PRO A 96 3.83 -10.31 12.49
CA PRO A 96 3.01 -10.16 13.70
C PRO A 96 2.33 -8.79 13.84
N LYS A 97 2.98 -7.71 13.36
CA LYS A 97 2.42 -6.34 13.40
C LYS A 97 1.26 -6.12 12.42
N ARG A 98 1.14 -6.94 11.38
CA ARG A 98 0.10 -6.86 10.34
C ARG A 98 -1.07 -7.78 10.61
N ARG A 99 -0.96 -8.68 11.59
CA ARG A 99 -1.98 -9.70 11.88
C ARG A 99 -2.75 -9.41 13.17
N PRO A 100 -4.08 -9.59 13.18
CA PRO A 100 -4.82 -9.60 14.43
C PRO A 100 -4.44 -10.81 15.29
N SER A 101 -4.47 -10.63 16.61
CA SER A 101 -4.26 -11.73 17.55
C SER A 101 -5.47 -12.68 17.50
N PRO A 102 -5.29 -13.99 17.23
CA PRO A 102 -6.41 -14.91 17.06
C PRO A 102 -7.19 -15.20 18.35
N ASN A 103 -6.73 -14.68 19.50
CA ASN A 103 -7.39 -14.80 20.80
C ASN A 103 -7.54 -13.44 21.53
N TYR A 104 -7.64 -12.34 20.78
CA TYR A 104 -7.90 -11.02 21.37
C TYR A 104 -9.24 -10.94 22.12
N LEU A 105 -10.26 -11.72 21.75
CA LEU A 105 -11.56 -11.67 22.43
C LEU A 105 -11.46 -12.24 23.85
N GLU A 106 -10.63 -13.27 24.04
CA GLU A 106 -10.41 -13.89 25.35
C GLU A 106 -9.36 -13.15 26.18
N LYS A 107 -8.29 -12.66 25.53
CA LYS A 107 -7.13 -12.07 26.23
C LYS A 107 -7.20 -10.57 26.45
N VAL A 108 -7.89 -9.84 25.57
CA VAL A 108 -7.89 -8.37 25.56
C VAL A 108 -9.30 -7.84 25.87
N GLN A 109 -10.31 -8.30 25.13
CA GLN A 109 -11.66 -7.76 25.26
C GLN A 109 -12.38 -8.21 26.53
N LYS A 110 -13.21 -7.30 27.08
CA LYS A 110 -14.01 -7.54 28.30
C LYS A 110 -15.52 -7.42 28.09
N ASP A 111 -15.94 -6.56 27.16
CA ASP A 111 -17.35 -6.23 26.90
C ASP A 111 -17.78 -6.54 25.45
N VAL A 112 -16.84 -7.00 24.60
CA VAL A 112 -17.09 -7.38 23.21
C VAL A 112 -16.98 -8.90 23.08
N SER A 113 -17.95 -9.51 22.40
CA SER A 113 -17.99 -10.95 22.13
C SER A 113 -17.89 -11.24 20.62
N ALA A 114 -17.60 -12.49 20.27
CA ALA A 114 -17.52 -12.93 18.87
C ALA A 114 -18.82 -12.64 18.11
N ASN A 115 -19.98 -12.83 18.75
CA ASN A 115 -21.27 -12.52 18.16
C ASN A 115 -21.45 -11.01 17.90
N MET A 116 -21.00 -10.14 18.81
CA MET A 116 -21.07 -8.69 18.59
C MET A 116 -20.19 -8.24 17.41
N ARG A 117 -19.00 -8.84 17.27
CA ARG A 117 -18.12 -8.63 16.12
C ARG A 117 -18.80 -9.10 14.83
N GLY A 118 -19.38 -10.31 14.83
CA GLY A 118 -20.12 -10.83 13.67
C GLY A 118 -21.27 -9.93 13.23
N VAL A 119 -22.07 -9.42 14.17
CA VAL A 119 -23.15 -8.45 13.89
C VAL A 119 -22.62 -7.15 13.30
N LEU A 120 -21.49 -6.63 13.82
CA LEU A 120 -20.86 -5.44 13.23
C LEU A 120 -20.44 -5.70 11.78
N VAL A 121 -19.78 -6.83 11.50
CA VAL A 121 -19.31 -7.16 10.15
C VAL A 121 -20.47 -7.38 9.18
N ASP A 122 -21.52 -8.10 9.59
CA ASP A 122 -22.73 -8.30 8.79
C ASP A 122 -23.36 -6.95 8.40
N TRP A 123 -23.46 -6.02 9.35
CA TRP A 123 -23.92 -4.66 9.09
C TRP A 123 -22.99 -3.87 8.16
N LEU A 124 -21.66 -3.95 8.34
CA LEU A 124 -20.70 -3.26 7.46
C LEU A 124 -20.76 -3.75 6.00
N VAL A 125 -21.15 -5.01 5.76
CA VAL A 125 -21.40 -5.49 4.39
C VAL A 125 -22.54 -4.72 3.73
N GLU A 126 -23.63 -4.47 4.46
CA GLU A 126 -24.75 -3.67 3.96
C GLU A 126 -24.35 -2.21 3.71
N VAL A 127 -23.57 -1.63 4.62
CA VAL A 127 -23.04 -0.27 4.49
C VAL A 127 -22.15 -0.15 3.25
N ALA A 128 -21.26 -1.12 3.03
CA ALA A 128 -20.40 -1.15 1.86
C ALA A 128 -21.22 -1.26 0.55
N GLU A 129 -22.27 -2.08 0.51
CA GLU A 129 -23.17 -2.14 -0.66
C GLU A 129 -23.94 -0.82 -0.88
N GLU A 130 -24.42 -0.17 0.18
CA GLU A 130 -25.16 1.09 0.12
C GLU A 130 -24.32 2.25 -0.43
N TYR A 131 -23.03 2.30 -0.08
CA TYR A 131 -22.06 3.26 -0.61
C TYR A 131 -21.30 2.78 -1.84
N LYS A 132 -21.62 1.58 -2.36
CA LYS A 132 -20.97 0.96 -3.53
C LYS A 132 -19.43 0.86 -3.38
N LEU A 133 -18.95 0.62 -2.15
CA LEU A 133 -17.54 0.44 -1.87
C LEU A 133 -17.03 -0.88 -2.46
N GLY A 134 -15.76 -0.88 -2.86
CA GLY A 134 -15.06 -2.06 -3.33
C GLY A 134 -14.97 -3.16 -2.27
N SER A 135 -14.77 -4.40 -2.72
CA SER A 135 -14.61 -5.52 -1.78
C SER A 135 -13.32 -5.37 -0.96
N GLU A 136 -12.23 -4.88 -1.56
CA GLU A 136 -10.97 -4.67 -0.84
C GLU A 136 -11.15 -3.70 0.35
N THR A 137 -11.89 -2.61 0.17
CA THR A 137 -12.28 -1.65 1.21
C THR A 137 -12.95 -2.33 2.41
N LEU A 138 -13.88 -3.25 2.17
CA LEU A 138 -14.53 -4.02 3.24
C LEU A 138 -13.54 -4.91 4.00
N TYR A 139 -12.67 -5.64 3.28
CA TYR A 139 -11.69 -6.55 3.89
C TYR A 139 -10.65 -5.78 4.71
N LEU A 140 -10.16 -4.65 4.19
CA LEU A 140 -9.24 -3.76 4.92
C LEU A 140 -9.91 -3.18 6.17
N SER A 141 -11.16 -2.72 6.08
CA SER A 141 -11.92 -2.23 7.24
C SER A 141 -11.98 -3.28 8.36
N ILE A 142 -12.32 -4.52 8.02
CA ILE A 142 -12.42 -5.62 8.99
C ILE A 142 -11.05 -5.97 9.58
N SER A 143 -10.00 -5.96 8.75
CA SER A 143 -8.61 -6.11 9.19
C SER A 143 -8.21 -5.03 10.21
N TYR A 144 -8.60 -3.77 9.99
CA TYR A 144 -8.34 -2.67 10.93
C TYR A 144 -9.09 -2.85 12.25
N ILE A 145 -10.36 -3.27 12.20
CA ILE A 145 -11.17 -3.56 13.40
C ILE A 145 -10.48 -4.66 14.23
N ASP A 146 -10.14 -5.79 13.63
CA ASP A 146 -9.58 -6.93 14.34
C ASP A 146 -8.18 -6.62 14.90
N ARG A 147 -7.35 -5.87 14.18
CA ARG A 147 -6.02 -5.43 14.67
C ARG A 147 -6.16 -4.42 15.81
N TYR A 148 -7.08 -3.47 15.72
CA TYR A 148 -7.32 -2.52 16.81
C TYR A 148 -7.82 -3.22 18.07
N LEU A 149 -8.77 -4.15 17.94
CA LEU A 149 -9.27 -4.97 19.07
C LEU A 149 -8.22 -5.92 19.65
N SER A 150 -7.16 -6.21 18.90
CA SER A 150 -6.00 -6.96 19.40
C SER A 150 -5.10 -6.16 20.35
N LEU A 151 -5.17 -4.82 20.29
CA LEU A 151 -4.28 -3.92 21.02
C LEU A 151 -5.02 -3.09 22.08
N ASN A 152 -6.30 -2.81 21.87
CA ASN A 152 -7.09 -1.92 22.72
C ASN A 152 -8.41 -2.57 23.16
N THR A 153 -8.78 -2.37 24.43
CA THR A 153 -10.12 -2.72 24.92
C THR A 153 -11.15 -1.67 24.50
N ILE A 154 -12.33 -2.09 24.06
CA ILE A 154 -13.42 -1.15 23.73
C ILE A 154 -14.72 -1.53 24.46
N ALA A 155 -15.49 -0.53 24.84
CA ALA A 155 -16.85 -0.75 25.36
C ALA A 155 -17.81 -1.08 24.21
N ARG A 156 -18.77 -1.98 24.43
CA ARG A 156 -19.69 -2.44 23.36
C ARG A 156 -20.46 -1.32 22.66
N LYS A 157 -20.74 -0.21 23.36
CA LYS A 157 -21.44 0.97 22.82
C LYS A 157 -20.61 1.77 21.81
N ARG A 158 -19.28 1.55 21.76
CA ARG A 158 -18.36 2.21 20.82
C ARG A 158 -17.90 1.28 19.70
N LEU A 159 -18.41 0.05 19.65
CA LEU A 159 -18.03 -0.93 18.64
C LEU A 159 -18.48 -0.52 17.22
N GLN A 160 -19.67 0.08 17.09
CA GLN A 160 -20.14 0.63 15.80
C GLN A 160 -19.28 1.83 15.37
N LEU A 161 -18.91 2.72 16.29
CA LEU A 161 -17.97 3.82 16.03
C LEU A 161 -16.64 3.31 15.47
N LEU A 162 -16.06 2.26 16.09
CA LEU A 162 -14.87 1.59 15.56
C LEU A 162 -15.10 1.11 14.11
N GLY A 163 -16.22 0.44 13.85
CA GLY A 163 -16.53 -0.08 12.52
C GLY A 163 -16.64 0.99 11.43
N VAL A 164 -17.39 2.07 11.67
CA VAL A 164 -17.52 3.14 10.67
C VAL A 164 -16.23 3.92 10.48
N SER A 165 -15.46 4.17 11.55
CA SER A 165 -14.16 4.80 11.43
C SER A 165 -13.15 3.92 10.69
N SER A 166 -13.16 2.60 10.91
CA SER A 166 -12.35 1.66 10.13
C SER A 166 -12.75 1.62 8.66
N LEU A 167 -14.04 1.69 8.35
CA LEU A 167 -14.53 1.73 6.97
C LEU A 167 -14.18 3.04 6.27
N LEU A 168 -14.27 4.18 6.97
CA LEU A 168 -13.81 5.49 6.48
C LEU A 168 -12.30 5.47 6.16
N ILE A 169 -11.48 4.87 7.02
CA ILE A 169 -10.03 4.75 6.76
C ILE A 169 -9.80 3.88 5.53
N ALA A 170 -10.45 2.72 5.45
CA ALA A 170 -10.29 1.80 4.33
C ALA A 170 -10.74 2.46 3.02
N SER A 171 -11.84 3.22 3.03
CA SER A 171 -12.30 3.91 1.82
C SER A 171 -11.32 4.99 1.39
N LYS A 172 -10.78 5.78 2.32
CA LYS A 172 -9.74 6.78 2.00
C LYS A 172 -8.45 6.16 1.45
N TYR A 173 -8.18 4.89 1.78
CA TYR A 173 -6.99 4.18 1.36
C TYR A 173 -7.16 3.52 -0.01
N GLU A 174 -8.34 3.00 -0.32
CA GLU A 174 -8.58 2.14 -1.50
C GLU A 174 -9.44 2.79 -2.59
N GLU A 175 -10.36 3.68 -2.24
CA GLU A 175 -11.31 4.26 -3.20
C GLU A 175 -10.73 5.52 -3.85
N ILE A 176 -10.95 5.68 -5.16
CA ILE A 176 -10.64 6.93 -5.87
C ILE A 176 -11.45 8.10 -5.28
N ASN A 177 -12.71 7.83 -4.93
CA ASN A 177 -13.64 8.81 -4.37
C ASN A 177 -14.26 8.26 -3.07
N PRO A 178 -13.58 8.43 -1.92
CA PRO A 178 -14.08 7.95 -0.64
C PRO A 178 -15.31 8.75 -0.16
N PRO A 179 -16.27 8.14 0.56
CA PRO A 179 -17.34 8.87 1.22
C PRO A 179 -16.82 9.85 2.28
N ASN A 180 -17.57 10.92 2.51
CA ASN A 180 -17.22 11.92 3.52
C ASN A 180 -17.58 11.44 4.93
N VAL A 181 -16.99 12.07 5.94
CA VAL A 181 -17.27 11.70 7.35
C VAL A 181 -18.74 11.92 7.73
N GLU A 182 -19.39 12.90 7.12
CA GLU A 182 -20.81 13.20 7.28
C GLU A 182 -21.70 12.02 6.82
N ASP A 183 -21.30 11.29 5.77
CA ASP A 183 -22.01 10.11 5.30
C ASP A 183 -22.02 9.01 6.38
N PHE A 184 -20.88 8.79 7.03
CA PHE A 184 -20.77 7.83 8.13
C PHE A 184 -21.52 8.27 9.40
N CYS A 185 -21.61 9.57 9.66
CA CYS A 185 -22.48 10.08 10.73
C CYS A 185 -23.94 9.76 10.42
N TYR A 186 -24.37 10.04 9.18
CA TYR A 186 -25.73 9.80 8.71
C TYR A 186 -26.13 8.32 8.77
N ILE A 187 -25.28 7.38 8.32
CA ILE A 187 -25.63 5.95 8.33
C ILE A 187 -25.71 5.34 9.73
N THR A 188 -25.12 6.01 10.72
CA THR A 188 -25.28 5.66 12.14
C THR A 188 -26.47 6.37 12.78
N ASP A 189 -27.40 6.93 12.00
CA ASP A 189 -28.54 7.72 12.45
C ASP A 189 -28.10 8.88 13.37
N ASN A 190 -26.96 9.50 13.04
CA ASN A 190 -26.31 10.54 13.83
C ASN A 190 -26.03 10.14 15.30
N THR A 191 -25.89 8.83 15.57
CA THR A 191 -25.49 8.33 16.89
C THR A 191 -24.12 8.88 17.31
N TYR A 192 -23.25 9.13 16.33
CA TYR A 192 -21.92 9.69 16.53
C TYR A 192 -21.77 11.00 15.77
N THR A 193 -21.07 11.93 16.38
CA THR A 193 -20.71 13.21 15.74
C THR A 193 -19.47 13.06 14.87
N LYS A 194 -19.28 14.00 13.92
CA LYS A 194 -18.06 14.10 13.10
C LYS A 194 -16.79 14.04 13.94
N ASP A 195 -16.75 14.80 15.04
CA ASP A 195 -15.60 14.85 15.95
C ASP A 195 -15.30 13.48 16.59
N GLU A 196 -16.33 12.70 16.91
CA GLU A 196 -16.15 11.35 17.47
C GLU A 196 -15.60 10.37 16.44
N VAL A 197 -16.10 10.42 15.19
CA VAL A 197 -15.63 9.57 14.09
C VAL A 197 -14.18 9.89 13.75
N VAL A 198 -13.84 11.17 13.65
CA VAL A 198 -12.47 11.65 13.40
C VAL A 198 -11.55 11.30 14.58
N LYS A 199 -12.00 11.46 15.82
CA LYS A 199 -11.17 11.07 16.97
C LYS A 199 -10.90 9.57 17.00
N MET A 200 -11.89 8.75 16.64
CA MET A 200 -11.72 7.30 16.57
C MET A 200 -10.82 6.90 15.40
N GLU A 201 -10.98 7.53 14.23
CA GLU A 201 -10.07 7.37 13.09
C GLU A 201 -8.62 7.68 13.52
N ALA A 202 -8.39 8.74 14.32
CA ALA A 202 -7.05 9.10 14.82
C ALA A 202 -6.46 8.07 15.74
N ASP A 203 -7.28 7.49 16.61
CA ASP A 203 -6.86 6.47 17.53
C ASP A 203 -6.50 5.16 16.81
N ILE A 204 -7.26 4.79 15.77
CA ILE A 204 -6.96 3.62 14.93
C ILE A 204 -5.63 3.82 14.19
N LEU A 205 -5.45 4.93 13.47
CA LEU A 205 -4.23 5.20 12.70
C LEU A 205 -2.98 5.21 13.58
N LYS A 206 -3.05 5.84 14.77
CA LYS A 206 -1.94 5.87 15.73
C LYS A 206 -1.65 4.49 16.33
N THR A 207 -2.70 3.75 16.72
CA THR A 207 -2.56 2.39 17.26
C THR A 207 -1.90 1.46 16.25
N LEU A 208 -2.33 1.52 14.99
CA LEU A 208 -1.83 0.68 13.90
C LEU A 208 -0.55 1.23 13.27
N LYS A 209 -0.02 2.35 13.78
CA LYS A 209 1.20 3.02 13.30
C LYS A 209 1.17 3.30 11.79
N PHE A 210 0.00 3.69 11.28
CA PHE A 210 -0.24 3.97 9.86
C PHE A 210 0.06 2.80 8.90
N GLU A 211 0.19 1.57 9.41
CA GLU A 211 0.41 0.36 8.60
C GLU A 211 -0.93 -0.16 8.07
N MET A 212 -1.44 0.47 7.00
CA MET A 212 -2.79 0.20 6.47
C MET A 212 -2.80 -0.85 5.34
N GLY A 213 -1.73 -0.97 4.55
CA GLY A 213 -1.63 -1.95 3.45
C GLY A 213 -1.33 -3.37 3.93
N ASN A 214 -2.35 -4.19 4.18
CA ASN A 214 -2.21 -5.60 4.56
C ASN A 214 -2.70 -6.53 3.44
N PRO A 215 -2.04 -7.68 3.21
CA PRO A 215 -2.59 -8.70 2.32
C PRO A 215 -3.97 -9.18 2.81
N THR A 216 -4.97 -9.05 1.97
CA THR A 216 -6.32 -9.59 2.21
C THR A 216 -6.48 -10.96 1.53
N ILE A 217 -7.61 -11.63 1.80
CA ILE A 217 -7.94 -12.89 1.14
C ILE A 217 -8.07 -12.70 -0.38
N LEU A 218 -8.57 -11.53 -0.81
CA LEU A 218 -8.79 -11.21 -2.22
C LEU A 218 -7.49 -11.16 -3.03
N ALA A 219 -6.41 -10.66 -2.40
CA ALA A 219 -5.08 -10.61 -3.01
C ALA A 219 -4.57 -11.99 -3.48
N PHE A 220 -4.96 -13.07 -2.79
CA PHE A 220 -4.62 -14.44 -3.16
C PHE A 220 -5.72 -15.13 -3.99
N LEU A 221 -6.99 -14.82 -3.69
CA LEU A 221 -8.15 -15.47 -4.29
C LEU A 221 -8.20 -15.29 -5.80
N ARG A 222 -7.96 -14.06 -6.30
CA ARG A 222 -8.05 -13.75 -7.74
C ARG A 222 -7.22 -14.70 -8.60
N ARG A 223 -5.95 -14.92 -8.22
CA ARG A 223 -5.04 -15.81 -8.96
C ARG A 223 -5.44 -17.28 -8.85
N LEU A 224 -5.81 -17.74 -7.66
CA LEU A 224 -6.21 -19.14 -7.48
C LEU A 224 -7.50 -19.45 -8.25
N THR A 225 -8.44 -18.50 -8.33
CA THR A 225 -9.64 -18.60 -9.16
C THR A 225 -9.30 -18.70 -10.64
N ILE A 226 -8.41 -17.86 -11.17
CA ILE A 226 -7.99 -17.92 -12.58
C ILE A 226 -7.38 -19.30 -12.92
N ILE A 227 -6.49 -19.81 -12.06
CA ILE A 227 -5.91 -21.15 -12.23
C ILE A 227 -6.98 -22.24 -12.20
N ALA A 228 -7.97 -22.13 -11.30
CA ALA A 228 -9.08 -23.07 -11.23
C ALA A 228 -10.00 -22.98 -12.46
N GLN A 229 -10.24 -21.80 -13.02
CA GLN A 229 -11.05 -21.60 -14.24
C GLN A 229 -10.43 -22.26 -15.47
N GLU A 230 -9.09 -22.29 -15.60
CA GLU A 230 -8.42 -23.02 -16.69
C GLU A 230 -8.78 -24.52 -16.71
N ARG A 231 -9.04 -25.10 -15.53
CA ARG A 231 -9.48 -26.49 -15.40
C ARG A 231 -10.93 -26.68 -15.89
N CYS A 232 -11.81 -25.72 -15.63
CA CYS A 232 -13.20 -25.74 -16.10
C CYS A 232 -13.30 -25.76 -17.62
N LYS A 233 -12.37 -25.11 -18.34
CA LYS A 233 -12.30 -25.13 -19.81
C LYS A 233 -12.11 -26.52 -20.40
N LEU A 234 -11.52 -27.46 -19.65
CA LEU A 234 -11.26 -28.82 -20.10
C LEU A 234 -12.46 -29.76 -19.94
N VAL A 235 -13.47 -29.37 -19.16
CA VAL A 235 -14.57 -30.25 -18.72
C VAL A 235 -15.88 -29.96 -19.46
N SER A 236 -16.01 -28.80 -20.13
CA SER A 236 -17.30 -28.33 -20.63
C SER A 236 -17.22 -27.60 -21.98
N ASN A 237 -18.37 -27.48 -22.66
CA ASN A 237 -18.49 -26.65 -23.87
C ASN A 237 -18.36 -25.15 -23.55
N LYS A 238 -18.12 -24.31 -24.58
CA LYS A 238 -17.74 -22.89 -24.43
C LYS A 238 -18.73 -22.07 -23.59
N THR A 239 -20.03 -22.20 -23.83
CA THR A 239 -21.07 -21.41 -23.13
C THR A 239 -21.24 -21.84 -21.67
N LYS A 240 -21.25 -23.15 -21.38
CA LYS A 240 -21.37 -23.65 -20.00
C LYS A 240 -20.09 -23.36 -19.18
N THR A 241 -18.94 -23.33 -19.84
CA THR A 241 -17.65 -22.93 -19.22
C THR A 241 -17.68 -21.49 -18.72
N GLN A 242 -18.25 -20.55 -19.50
CA GLN A 242 -18.33 -19.15 -19.08
C GLN A 242 -19.22 -18.96 -17.85
N THR A 243 -20.38 -19.63 -17.81
CA THR A 243 -21.26 -19.60 -16.63
C THR A 243 -20.59 -20.22 -15.41
N LEU A 244 -19.93 -21.37 -15.56
CA LEU A 244 -19.18 -22.02 -14.48
C LEU A 244 -18.05 -21.14 -13.95
N ASN A 245 -17.31 -20.45 -14.82
CA ASN A 245 -16.22 -19.57 -14.39
C ASN A 245 -16.73 -18.40 -13.54
N LEU A 246 -17.85 -17.78 -13.93
CA LEU A 246 -18.49 -16.73 -13.14
C LEU A 246 -19.05 -17.27 -11.81
N GLN A 247 -19.67 -18.45 -11.83
CA GLN A 247 -20.14 -19.09 -10.60
C GLN A 247 -18.99 -19.42 -9.66
N LEU A 248 -17.86 -19.92 -10.16
CA LEU A 248 -16.65 -20.21 -9.38
C LEU A 248 -16.10 -18.94 -8.73
N GLU A 249 -16.01 -17.84 -9.48
CA GLU A 249 -15.55 -16.55 -8.99
C GLU A 249 -16.47 -16.00 -7.89
N PHE A 250 -17.78 -15.88 -8.16
CA PHE A 250 -18.73 -15.36 -7.19
C PHE A 250 -18.89 -16.28 -5.97
N LEU A 251 -18.83 -17.60 -6.14
CA LEU A 251 -18.87 -18.54 -5.04
C LEU A 251 -17.60 -18.44 -4.17
N GLY A 252 -16.43 -18.28 -4.80
CA GLY A 252 -15.19 -17.98 -4.09
C GLY A 252 -15.29 -16.72 -3.24
N CYS A 253 -15.81 -15.62 -3.82
CA CYS A 253 -16.02 -14.36 -3.09
C CYS A 253 -17.06 -14.50 -1.96
N TYR A 254 -18.17 -15.21 -2.21
CA TYR A 254 -19.18 -15.50 -1.20
C TYR A 254 -18.61 -16.26 0.01
N LEU A 255 -17.88 -17.35 -0.25
CA LEU A 255 -17.25 -18.16 0.79
C LEU A 255 -16.17 -17.38 1.55
N ALA A 256 -15.40 -16.54 0.85
CA ALA A 256 -14.40 -15.67 1.45
C ALA A 256 -15.05 -14.62 2.36
N GLU A 257 -16.13 -13.96 1.92
CA GLU A 257 -16.87 -13.00 2.75
C GLU A 257 -17.54 -13.67 3.96
N LEU A 258 -18.10 -14.87 3.81
CA LEU A 258 -18.63 -15.63 4.95
C LEU A 258 -17.54 -15.88 6.02
N SER A 259 -16.31 -16.14 5.60
CA SER A 259 -15.19 -16.34 6.54
C SER A 259 -14.92 -15.10 7.39
N LEU A 260 -15.26 -13.90 6.91
CA LEU A 260 -15.08 -12.65 7.64
C LEU A 260 -16.06 -12.50 8.80
N LEU A 261 -17.18 -13.22 8.83
CA LEU A 261 -18.16 -13.14 9.94
C LEU A 261 -17.67 -13.87 11.19
N ASP A 262 -16.99 -15.00 11.01
CA ASP A 262 -16.62 -15.89 12.11
C ASP A 262 -15.23 -15.57 12.68
N TYR A 263 -15.20 -15.28 13.97
CA TYR A 263 -13.98 -15.00 14.71
C TYR A 263 -12.95 -16.14 14.61
N SER A 264 -13.42 -17.39 14.53
CA SER A 264 -12.54 -18.55 14.49
C SER A 264 -11.67 -18.62 13.23
N CYS A 265 -12.04 -17.90 12.16
CA CYS A 265 -11.28 -17.83 10.91
C CYS A 265 -9.98 -17.02 11.04
N LEU A 266 -9.84 -16.14 12.05
CA LEU A 266 -8.64 -15.29 12.22
C LEU A 266 -7.34 -16.09 12.46
N LYS A 267 -7.45 -17.35 12.91
CA LYS A 267 -6.30 -18.25 13.06
C LYS A 267 -5.70 -18.68 11.72
N PHE A 268 -6.45 -18.61 10.63
CA PHE A 268 -5.96 -18.96 9.29
C PHE A 268 -5.30 -17.76 8.60
N LEU A 269 -4.30 -18.03 7.77
CA LEU A 269 -3.69 -17.01 6.92
C LEU A 269 -4.65 -16.63 5.77
N PRO A 270 -4.64 -15.36 5.31
CA PRO A 270 -5.40 -14.95 4.13
C PRO A 270 -5.20 -15.87 2.92
N SER A 271 -3.96 -16.28 2.63
CA SER A 271 -3.65 -17.23 1.55
C SER A 271 -4.27 -18.62 1.74
N MET A 272 -4.33 -19.10 2.98
CA MET A 272 -4.96 -20.39 3.33
C MET A 272 -6.48 -20.33 3.20
N VAL A 273 -7.10 -19.22 3.59
CA VAL A 273 -8.54 -19.01 3.39
C VAL A 273 -8.84 -18.96 1.89
N ALA A 274 -8.07 -18.19 1.11
CA ALA A 274 -8.21 -18.12 -0.35
C ALA A 274 -8.12 -19.50 -1.02
N ALA A 275 -7.11 -20.31 -0.63
CA ALA A 275 -6.97 -21.69 -1.10
C ALA A 275 -8.16 -22.57 -0.71
N SER A 276 -8.63 -22.45 0.53
CA SER A 276 -9.75 -23.24 1.06
C SER A 276 -11.09 -22.90 0.39
N VAL A 277 -11.32 -21.62 0.07
CA VAL A 277 -12.55 -21.22 -0.65
C VAL A 277 -12.53 -21.69 -2.10
N VAL A 278 -11.37 -21.70 -2.78
CA VAL A 278 -11.26 -22.25 -4.14
C VAL A 278 -11.45 -23.76 -4.15
N PHE A 279 -10.86 -24.46 -3.18
CA PHE A 279 -11.13 -25.88 -2.96
C PHE A 279 -12.63 -26.13 -2.81
N LEU A 280 -13.28 -25.39 -1.90
CA LEU A 280 -14.68 -25.61 -1.57
C LEU A 280 -15.60 -25.22 -2.73
N ALA A 281 -15.31 -24.13 -3.43
CA ALA A 281 -16.08 -23.71 -4.61
C ALA A 281 -15.99 -24.75 -5.74
N ASN A 282 -14.80 -25.32 -6.00
CA ASN A 282 -14.64 -26.44 -6.93
C ASN A 282 -15.45 -27.67 -6.50
N PHE A 283 -15.45 -28.00 -5.21
CA PHE A 283 -16.22 -29.12 -4.67
C PHE A 283 -17.73 -28.93 -4.84
N ILE A 284 -18.25 -27.73 -4.56
CA ILE A 284 -19.68 -27.42 -4.69
C ILE A 284 -20.11 -27.46 -6.16
N LEU A 285 -19.31 -26.92 -7.08
CA LEU A 285 -19.65 -26.86 -8.50
C LEU A 285 -19.39 -28.16 -9.25
N LEU A 286 -18.40 -28.94 -8.82
CA LEU A 286 -17.92 -30.17 -9.46
C LEU A 286 -17.67 -31.28 -8.42
N PRO A 287 -18.72 -31.80 -7.74
CA PRO A 287 -18.57 -32.71 -6.60
C PRO A 287 -17.89 -34.05 -6.95
N ASP A 288 -18.00 -34.49 -8.21
CA ASP A 288 -17.43 -35.74 -8.73
C ASP A 288 -15.96 -35.61 -9.15
N SER A 289 -15.39 -34.40 -9.06
CA SER A 289 -14.01 -34.12 -9.46
C SER A 289 -13.14 -33.82 -8.24
N ASN A 290 -11.86 -34.21 -8.28
CA ASN A 290 -10.91 -33.77 -7.26
C ASN A 290 -10.84 -32.22 -7.25
N PRO A 291 -11.22 -31.56 -6.13
CA PRO A 291 -11.27 -30.10 -6.03
C PRO A 291 -9.90 -29.44 -5.90
N TRP A 292 -8.83 -30.20 -5.61
CA TRP A 292 -7.46 -29.71 -5.41
C TRP A 292 -6.46 -30.38 -6.36
N CYS A 293 -5.99 -29.62 -7.35
CA CYS A 293 -5.04 -30.13 -8.35
C CYS A 293 -3.58 -29.74 -8.05
N ALA A 294 -2.64 -30.35 -8.79
CA ALA A 294 -1.21 -30.13 -8.61
C ALA A 294 -0.79 -28.67 -8.89
N GLU A 295 -1.45 -28.01 -9.83
CA GLU A 295 -1.21 -26.61 -10.18
C GLU A 295 -1.64 -25.66 -9.05
N LEU A 296 -2.83 -25.87 -8.47
CA LEU A 296 -3.30 -25.12 -7.30
C LEU A 296 -2.40 -25.33 -6.10
N GLN A 297 -1.97 -26.57 -5.84
CA GLN A 297 -1.00 -26.88 -4.79
C GLN A 297 0.34 -26.17 -5.03
N LYS A 298 0.86 -26.18 -6.26
CA LYS A 298 2.12 -25.52 -6.60
C LYS A 298 2.05 -24.00 -6.42
N CYS A 299 0.95 -23.37 -6.84
CA CYS A 299 0.80 -21.92 -6.78
C CYS A 299 0.44 -21.39 -5.38
N SER A 300 -0.30 -22.15 -4.59
CA SER A 300 -0.68 -21.75 -3.23
C SER A 300 0.33 -22.16 -2.17
N GLY A 301 1.14 -23.20 -2.43
CA GLY A 301 2.04 -23.80 -1.46
C GLY A 301 1.37 -24.79 -0.49
N TYR A 302 0.04 -24.97 -0.54
CA TYR A 302 -0.70 -25.82 0.38
C TYR A 302 -1.10 -27.17 -0.24
N LYS A 303 -0.90 -28.25 0.50
CA LYS A 303 -1.51 -29.56 0.19
C LYS A 303 -2.97 -29.56 0.63
N SER A 304 -3.78 -30.47 0.09
CA SER A 304 -5.19 -30.58 0.51
C SER A 304 -5.33 -30.85 2.00
N VAL A 305 -4.44 -31.67 2.59
CA VAL A 305 -4.41 -31.96 4.03
C VAL A 305 -4.21 -30.71 4.89
N ASP A 306 -3.41 -29.75 4.42
CA ASP A 306 -3.13 -28.50 5.14
C ASP A 306 -4.38 -27.60 5.21
N LEU A 307 -5.26 -27.70 4.21
CA LEU A 307 -6.49 -26.90 4.09
C LEU A 307 -7.67 -27.48 4.86
N LYS A 308 -7.59 -28.73 5.32
CA LYS A 308 -8.74 -29.50 5.83
C LYS A 308 -9.54 -28.76 6.90
N GLU A 309 -8.88 -28.21 7.91
CA GLU A 309 -9.56 -27.53 9.01
C GLU A 309 -10.27 -26.25 8.54
N CYS A 310 -9.62 -25.47 7.67
CA CYS A 310 -10.16 -24.23 7.13
C CYS A 310 -11.34 -24.50 6.20
N VAL A 311 -11.21 -25.47 5.28
CA VAL A 311 -12.29 -25.91 4.38
C VAL A 311 -13.52 -26.35 5.16
N LEU A 312 -13.36 -27.18 6.19
CA LEU A 312 -14.49 -27.65 7.01
C LEU A 312 -15.14 -26.50 7.79
N THR A 313 -14.34 -25.57 8.32
CA THR A 313 -14.86 -24.39 9.02
C THR A 313 -15.71 -23.52 8.09
N ILE A 314 -15.25 -23.25 6.86
CA ILE A 314 -15.97 -22.45 5.88
C ILE A 314 -17.20 -23.21 5.34
N HIS A 315 -17.14 -24.54 5.24
CA HIS A 315 -18.29 -25.36 4.86
C HIS A 315 -19.42 -25.31 5.90
N ASP A 316 -19.09 -25.29 7.19
CA ASP A 316 -20.08 -25.05 8.26
C ASP A 316 -20.72 -23.66 8.16
N LEU A 317 -19.92 -22.64 7.80
CA LEU A 317 -20.44 -21.30 7.53
C LEU A 317 -21.36 -21.31 6.32
N TYR A 318 -21.01 -22.00 5.22
CA TYR A 318 -21.87 -22.11 4.05
C TYR A 318 -23.26 -22.69 4.39
N PHE A 319 -23.32 -23.76 5.19
CA PHE A 319 -24.58 -24.36 5.64
C PHE A 319 -25.32 -23.57 6.74
N GLY A 320 -24.72 -22.50 7.27
CA GLY A 320 -25.32 -21.71 8.35
C GLY A 320 -25.34 -22.45 9.69
N ARG A 321 -24.55 -23.53 9.84
CA ARG A 321 -24.33 -24.21 11.13
C ARG A 321 -23.67 -23.27 12.14
N ARG A 322 -22.92 -22.29 11.63
CA ARG A 322 -22.31 -21.18 12.38
C ARG A 322 -22.83 -19.86 11.81
N GLY A 323 -23.21 -18.93 12.68
CA GLY A 323 -23.60 -17.57 12.26
C GLY A 323 -24.84 -17.48 11.36
N GLY A 324 -25.71 -18.48 11.32
CA GLY A 324 -26.88 -18.52 10.42
C GLY A 324 -27.90 -17.39 10.60
N THR A 325 -27.83 -16.64 11.70
CA THR A 325 -28.66 -15.45 11.95
C THR A 325 -28.15 -14.19 11.26
N LEU A 326 -26.90 -14.19 10.77
CA LEU A 326 -26.25 -13.09 10.04
C LEU A 326 -26.47 -13.34 8.55
N VAL A 327 -27.27 -12.49 7.90
CA VAL A 327 -27.88 -12.80 6.60
C VAL A 327 -27.41 -11.89 5.48
N SER A 328 -26.79 -10.74 5.78
CA SER A 328 -26.50 -9.70 4.79
C SER A 328 -25.63 -10.24 3.64
N ILE A 329 -24.61 -11.04 3.94
CA ILE A 329 -23.76 -11.67 2.93
C ILE A 329 -24.55 -12.68 2.08
N ARG A 330 -25.44 -13.47 2.69
CA ARG A 330 -26.25 -14.45 1.94
C ARG A 330 -27.21 -13.74 1.00
N ASP A 331 -27.88 -12.71 1.48
CA ASP A 331 -28.85 -11.95 0.71
C ASP A 331 -28.17 -11.16 -0.41
N LYS A 332 -26.94 -10.66 -0.19
CA LYS A 332 -26.06 -10.14 -1.23
C LYS A 332 -25.87 -11.16 -2.36
N TYR A 333 -25.34 -12.34 -2.05
CA TYR A 333 -24.98 -13.36 -3.04
C TYR A 333 -26.15 -14.22 -3.57
N LYS A 334 -27.37 -14.02 -3.07
CA LYS A 334 -28.61 -14.52 -3.68
C LYS A 334 -29.04 -13.72 -4.91
N GLN A 335 -28.53 -12.50 -5.09
CA GLN A 335 -28.91 -11.64 -6.21
C GLN A 335 -28.41 -12.22 -7.56
N ASN A 336 -29.20 -12.02 -8.62
CA ASN A 336 -28.88 -12.48 -9.97
C ASN A 336 -27.53 -11.97 -10.49
N LYS A 337 -27.10 -10.76 -10.06
CA LYS A 337 -25.80 -10.17 -10.43
C LYS A 337 -24.61 -11.04 -9.98
N PHE A 338 -24.79 -11.85 -8.93
CA PHE A 338 -23.82 -12.81 -8.42
C PHE A 338 -24.18 -14.27 -8.74
N LYS A 339 -25.01 -14.50 -9.78
CA LYS A 339 -25.41 -15.85 -10.24
C LYS A 339 -26.07 -16.72 -9.16
N CYS A 340 -26.67 -16.10 -8.15
CA CYS A 340 -27.38 -16.77 -7.07
C CYS A 340 -26.54 -17.86 -6.37
N VAL A 341 -25.22 -17.68 -6.27
CA VAL A 341 -24.30 -18.69 -5.73
C VAL A 341 -24.60 -19.09 -4.29
N ALA A 342 -25.24 -18.20 -3.52
CA ALA A 342 -25.69 -18.50 -2.15
C ALA A 342 -26.87 -19.50 -2.09
N SER A 343 -27.56 -19.74 -3.22
CA SER A 343 -28.68 -20.68 -3.35
C SER A 343 -28.29 -22.03 -3.96
N LEU A 344 -27.01 -22.24 -4.28
CA LEU A 344 -26.54 -23.52 -4.78
C LEU A 344 -26.71 -24.62 -3.73
N SER A 345 -26.86 -25.87 -4.17
CA SER A 345 -26.80 -27.03 -3.29
C SER A 345 -25.36 -27.52 -3.18
N SER A 346 -24.96 -27.93 -1.97
CA SER A 346 -23.69 -28.60 -1.72
C SER A 346 -23.95 -29.97 -1.09
N PRO A 347 -23.14 -31.00 -1.38
CA PRO A 347 -23.13 -32.21 -0.56
C PRO A 347 -22.85 -31.87 0.92
N PRO A 348 -23.52 -32.53 1.88
CA PRO A 348 -23.44 -32.17 3.30
C PRO A 348 -22.08 -32.48 3.94
N GLU A 349 -21.35 -33.43 3.35
CA GLU A 349 -20.05 -33.92 3.82
C GLU A 349 -19.04 -33.92 2.68
N ILE A 350 -17.81 -33.52 2.98
CA ILE A 350 -16.68 -33.56 2.05
C ILE A 350 -15.95 -34.90 2.26
N PRO A 351 -15.81 -35.75 1.22
CA PRO A 351 -15.11 -37.02 1.34
C PRO A 351 -13.70 -36.85 1.92
N VAL A 352 -13.37 -37.64 2.95
CA VAL A 352 -12.06 -37.60 3.61
C VAL A 352 -10.91 -37.92 2.64
N SER A 353 -11.19 -38.71 1.60
CA SER A 353 -10.26 -39.06 0.53
C SER A 353 -9.70 -37.84 -0.21
N TYR A 354 -10.43 -36.71 -0.27
CA TYR A 354 -9.90 -35.48 -0.87
C TYR A 354 -8.79 -34.82 -0.04
N PHE A 355 -8.66 -35.20 1.24
CA PHE A 355 -7.62 -34.72 2.16
C PHE A 355 -6.49 -35.74 2.37
N GLU A 356 -6.53 -36.90 1.71
CA GLU A 356 -5.49 -37.92 1.82
C GLU A 356 -4.41 -37.70 0.75
N ASP A 357 -3.13 -37.80 1.13
CA ASP A 357 -2.03 -37.74 0.17
C ASP A 357 -2.18 -38.87 -0.88
N LEU A 358 -2.31 -38.50 -2.16
CA LEU A 358 -2.39 -39.40 -3.33
C LEU A 358 -1.25 -40.46 -3.36
N PHE A 359 -0.14 -40.23 -2.66
CA PHE A 359 0.99 -41.15 -2.53
C PHE A 359 0.75 -42.35 -1.60
N ARG A 360 -0.24 -42.31 -0.69
CA ARG A 360 -0.58 -43.47 0.17
C ARG A 360 -1.46 -44.49 -0.53
N ILE A 361 -2.34 -44.05 -1.43
CA ILE A 361 -3.29 -44.92 -2.12
C ILE A 361 -2.54 -45.90 -3.04
N THR A 362 -1.49 -45.45 -3.74
CA THR A 362 -0.68 -46.33 -4.62
C THR A 362 0.08 -47.43 -3.87
N ARG A 363 0.40 -47.26 -2.58
CA ARG A 363 1.01 -48.33 -1.75
C ARG A 363 -0.01 -49.34 -1.25
N LEU A 364 -1.25 -48.93 -0.94
CA LEU A 364 -2.29 -49.84 -0.48
C LEU A 364 -2.94 -50.62 -1.63
N SER A 365 -3.08 -50.02 -2.82
CA SER A 365 -3.51 -50.75 -4.02
C SER A 365 -2.50 -51.83 -4.42
N LYS A 366 -1.20 -51.55 -4.28
CA LYS A 366 -0.11 -52.51 -4.59
C LYS A 366 0.03 -53.60 -3.52
N LYS A 367 -0.36 -53.33 -2.26
CA LYS A 367 -0.41 -54.32 -1.17
C LYS A 367 -1.66 -55.22 -1.21
N ARG A 368 -2.76 -54.75 -1.80
CA ARG A 368 -3.96 -55.57 -2.04
C ARG A 368 -3.86 -56.43 -3.31
N SER A 369 -2.99 -56.09 -4.26
CA SER A 369 -2.72 -56.91 -5.46
C SER A 369 -1.62 -57.96 -5.29
N THR A 370 -1.08 -58.14 -4.07
CA THR A 370 0.05 -59.06 -3.78
C THR A 370 -0.22 -59.94 -2.55
N GLY A 371 -1.49 -60.12 -2.19
CA GLY A 371 -1.93 -60.85 -0.99
C GLY A 371 -2.52 -62.24 -1.27
N GLU A 372 -2.20 -62.87 -2.39
CA GLU A 372 -2.56 -64.27 -2.67
C GLU A 372 -1.37 -64.98 -3.35
N ALA A 373 -0.49 -65.56 -2.54
CA ALA A 373 0.18 -66.86 -2.78
C ALA A 373 1.36 -67.07 -1.81
N ALA A 374 1.30 -68.21 -1.12
CA ALA A 374 2.40 -69.05 -0.62
C ALA A 374 3.19 -68.65 0.65
N SER A 375 2.95 -69.48 1.66
CA SER A 375 3.76 -69.85 2.82
C SER A 375 5.02 -70.66 2.47
N PHE A 376 6.17 -70.44 3.15
CA PHE A 376 6.91 -71.40 4.02
C PHE A 376 8.36 -70.95 4.35
N SER A 377 8.72 -71.11 5.64
CA SER A 377 10.02 -71.40 6.33
C SER A 377 11.30 -70.53 6.17
N ASP A 378 11.67 -69.93 7.31
CA ASP A 378 12.97 -69.88 8.04
C ASP A 378 14.33 -69.86 7.33
N GLU A 379 15.13 -68.82 7.62
CA GLU A 379 16.46 -68.84 8.29
C GLU A 379 17.14 -67.45 8.17
N ASP A 380 17.61 -66.91 9.30
CA ASP A 380 18.58 -65.80 9.47
C ASP A 380 19.98 -66.46 9.69
N PRO A 381 21.18 -65.79 9.75
CA PRO A 381 21.43 -64.40 10.13
C PRO A 381 22.66 -63.67 9.48
N PHE A 382 22.86 -62.41 9.92
CA PHE A 382 24.13 -61.66 10.18
C PHE A 382 24.36 -60.28 9.50
N VAL A 383 24.10 -59.22 10.30
CA VAL A 383 25.00 -58.08 10.72
C VAL A 383 25.65 -57.24 9.60
N SER A 384 25.43 -55.91 9.51
CA SER A 384 26.00 -54.95 10.47
C SER A 384 25.39 -53.52 10.45
N LYS A 385 25.13 -52.99 11.67
CA LYS A 385 25.51 -51.66 12.24
C LYS A 385 25.23 -50.39 11.41
N ARG A 386 24.72 -49.26 11.92
CA ARG A 386 24.46 -48.69 13.27
C ARG A 386 23.52 -47.48 13.02
N ARG A 387 22.37 -47.34 13.71
CA ARG A 387 22.11 -46.69 15.03
C ARG A 387 22.22 -45.15 15.03
N VAL A 388 21.44 -44.34 15.75
CA VAL A 388 20.24 -44.43 16.66
C VAL A 388 19.95 -42.96 17.08
N VAL A 389 18.76 -42.41 16.85
CA VAL A 389 17.70 -42.03 17.82
C VAL A 389 18.14 -41.62 19.24
N LEU A 390 17.71 -40.46 19.71
CA LEU A 390 17.35 -40.15 21.11
C LEU A 390 16.31 -39.00 21.00
N GLY A 391 15.12 -39.00 21.59
CA GLY A 391 14.54 -39.76 22.69
C GLY A 391 13.71 -38.76 23.50
N GLU A 392 12.41 -39.01 23.70
CA GLU A 392 11.56 -38.29 24.65
C GLU A 392 11.94 -38.65 26.10
N LEU A 393 11.67 -37.76 27.07
CA LEU A 393 10.76 -37.96 28.22
C LEU A 393 10.89 -36.89 29.33
N ARG A 394 9.72 -36.31 29.68
CA ARG A 394 9.11 -35.92 30.98
C ARG A 394 9.86 -35.14 32.11
N ASN A 395 9.07 -34.18 32.62
CA ASN A 395 9.06 -33.40 33.88
C ASN A 395 9.75 -33.96 35.13
N LEU A 396 10.35 -33.05 35.92
CA LEU A 396 10.34 -33.04 37.40
C LEU A 396 10.38 -31.60 37.96
N THR A 397 9.64 -31.39 39.04
CA THR A 397 9.48 -30.19 39.88
C THR A 397 10.66 -29.94 40.82
N ASN A 398 10.94 -28.68 41.19
CA ASN A 398 10.96 -28.21 42.58
C ASN A 398 11.33 -26.71 42.72
N ALA A 399 10.75 -26.09 43.74
CA ALA A 399 10.82 -24.68 44.13
C ALA A 399 11.98 -24.38 45.10
N ALA A 400 12.45 -23.12 45.14
CA ALA A 400 12.93 -22.43 46.36
C ALA A 400 13.18 -20.91 46.13
N LEU A 401 12.32 -20.09 46.77
CA LEU A 401 12.52 -18.88 47.60
C LEU A 401 13.57 -17.76 47.28
N CYS A 402 13.10 -16.51 47.48
CA CYS A 402 13.72 -15.17 47.31
C CYS A 402 14.77 -14.79 48.40
N PRO A 403 15.42 -13.59 48.36
CA PRO A 403 14.78 -12.33 48.82
C PRO A 403 15.16 -11.01 48.09
N LEU A 404 14.31 -10.02 48.36
CA LEU A 404 14.33 -8.59 48.01
C LEU A 404 15.55 -7.82 48.54
N VAL A 405 16.02 -6.82 47.78
CA VAL A 405 16.71 -5.62 48.31
C VAL A 405 16.32 -4.37 47.50
N ASN A 406 15.74 -3.38 48.20
CA ASN A 406 15.50 -2.00 47.75
C ASN A 406 16.82 -1.20 47.72
N PRO A 407 16.85 -0.08 46.96
CA PRO A 407 17.04 1.18 47.68
C PRO A 407 16.09 2.29 47.23
N LYS A 408 15.44 2.92 48.22
CA LYS A 408 14.84 4.25 48.13
C LYS A 408 15.88 5.26 48.61
N THR A 409 16.16 6.29 47.83
CA THR A 409 16.50 7.63 48.34
C THR A 409 15.82 8.67 47.46
N GLY A 410 14.91 9.43 48.05
CA GLY A 410 14.12 10.44 47.37
C GLY A 410 14.84 11.78 47.24
N VAL A 411 14.53 12.50 46.17
CA VAL A 411 14.67 13.96 46.10
C VAL A 411 13.35 14.52 45.55
N LYS A 412 12.77 15.44 46.31
CA LYS A 412 11.51 16.13 46.01
C LYS A 412 11.72 17.13 44.86
N SER A 413 10.85 17.12 43.86
CA SER A 413 10.73 18.23 42.89
C SER A 413 9.27 18.60 42.66
N LYS A 414 9.03 19.91 42.78
CA LYS A 414 7.74 20.60 42.91
C LYS A 414 6.85 20.41 41.68
N LYS A 415 5.56 20.13 41.91
CA LYS A 415 4.48 20.25 40.89
C LYS A 415 4.31 21.72 40.49
N VAL A 416 4.62 22.05 39.25
CA VAL A 416 4.13 23.28 38.59
C VAL A 416 2.90 22.90 37.78
N LYS A 417 1.73 23.39 38.19
CA LYS A 417 0.49 23.32 37.40
C LYS A 417 0.64 24.21 36.17
N LYS A 418 0.70 23.64 34.97
CA LYS A 418 0.56 24.40 33.73
C LYS A 418 -0.94 24.51 33.41
N VAL A 419 -1.47 25.71 33.59
CA VAL A 419 -2.81 26.11 33.16
C VAL A 419 -2.85 26.03 31.63
N VAL A 420 -3.71 25.16 31.10
CA VAL A 420 -4.01 25.11 29.67
C VAL A 420 -5.03 26.22 29.42
N GLN A 421 -4.57 27.38 28.95
CA GLN A 421 -5.45 28.38 28.37
C GLN A 421 -5.93 27.86 27.01
N LYS A 422 -7.22 27.54 26.96
CA LYS A 422 -7.96 27.19 25.76
C LYS A 422 -8.30 28.50 25.04
N ASN A 423 -7.52 28.87 24.03
CA ASN A 423 -7.93 29.92 23.11
C ASN A 423 -8.93 29.31 22.12
N THR A 424 -10.20 29.62 22.34
CA THR A 424 -11.28 29.43 21.39
C THR A 424 -11.30 30.61 20.42
N ASN A 425 -10.69 30.46 19.25
CA ASN A 425 -11.18 31.11 18.04
C ASN A 425 -11.71 29.98 17.16
N LYS A 426 -13.03 29.79 17.25
CA LYS A 426 -13.82 29.10 16.23
C LYS A 426 -13.96 30.08 15.07
N ASP A 427 -13.98 29.57 13.85
CA ASP A 427 -14.09 30.29 12.57
C ASP A 427 -12.74 30.54 11.87
N GLU A 428 -11.99 29.48 11.63
CA GLU A 428 -11.12 29.41 10.45
C GLU A 428 -11.39 28.08 9.74
N ASP A 429 -11.63 28.17 8.43
CA ASP A 429 -11.80 27.09 7.46
C ASP A 429 -10.71 26.03 7.70
N GLU A 430 -11.01 24.97 8.46
CA GLU A 430 -10.08 23.86 8.67
C GLU A 430 -9.95 23.13 7.34
N ASP A 431 -8.98 23.55 6.52
CA ASP A 431 -8.60 22.85 5.29
C ASP A 431 -8.55 21.34 5.59
N PRO A 432 -9.48 20.53 5.04
CA PRO A 432 -9.54 19.11 5.31
C PRO A 432 -8.23 18.40 4.98
N GLN A 433 -7.43 18.95 4.06
CA GLN A 433 -6.12 18.41 3.72
C GLN A 433 -5.06 18.63 4.81
N MET A 434 -5.27 19.55 5.75
CA MET A 434 -4.34 19.80 6.86
C MET A 434 -4.44 18.76 7.97
N CYS A 435 -5.48 17.92 7.95
CA CYS A 435 -5.66 16.78 8.84
C CYS A 435 -5.38 17.16 10.32
N GLY A 436 -5.91 18.31 10.77
CA GLY A 436 -5.58 18.93 12.07
C GLY A 436 -5.53 17.95 13.25
N PRO A 437 -6.49 17.01 13.41
CA PRO A 437 -6.50 16.02 14.48
C PRO A 437 -5.34 14.99 14.45
N TYR A 438 -4.71 14.79 13.30
CA TYR A 438 -3.68 13.78 13.04
C TYR A 438 -2.31 14.36 12.73
N VAL A 439 -2.23 15.66 12.44
CA VAL A 439 -1.04 16.31 11.90
C VAL A 439 0.21 16.09 12.75
N SER A 440 0.08 15.95 14.08
CA SER A 440 1.21 15.62 14.95
C SER A 440 1.68 14.18 14.76
N GLY A 441 0.76 13.22 14.73
CA GLY A 441 1.07 11.79 14.55
C GLY A 441 1.58 11.46 13.14
N ILE A 442 1.04 12.11 12.11
CA ILE A 442 1.50 11.96 10.72
C ILE A 442 2.96 12.38 10.61
N TYR A 443 3.32 13.56 11.13
CA TYR A 443 4.69 14.05 10.99
C TYR A 443 5.67 13.31 11.89
N GLU A 444 5.25 12.87 13.08
CA GLU A 444 6.05 11.96 13.90
C GLU A 444 6.36 10.65 13.15
N TYR A 445 5.36 10.07 12.48
CA TYR A 445 5.53 8.89 11.63
C TYR A 445 6.47 9.17 10.43
N LEU A 446 6.26 10.26 9.70
CA LEU A 446 7.12 10.64 8.58
C LEU A 446 8.57 10.88 9.01
N HIS A 447 8.80 11.51 10.15
CA HIS A 447 10.14 11.71 10.73
C HIS A 447 10.82 10.39 11.11
N GLN A 448 10.06 9.42 11.63
CA GLN A 448 10.58 8.07 11.90
C GLN A 448 10.91 7.32 10.60
N MET A 449 10.07 7.46 9.57
CA MET A 449 10.30 6.82 8.27
C MET A 449 11.50 7.37 7.52
N GLU A 450 11.71 8.69 7.49
CA GLU A 450 12.77 9.32 6.69
C GLU A 450 14.19 9.00 7.19
N ILE A 451 14.33 8.55 8.45
CA ILE A 451 15.60 8.11 9.03
C ILE A 451 15.86 6.61 8.87
N GLU A 452 14.87 5.82 8.41
CA GLU A 452 15.04 4.37 8.26
C GLU A 452 16.11 4.04 7.19
N PRO A 453 17.16 3.27 7.52
CA PRO A 453 18.24 2.99 6.57
C PRO A 453 17.77 2.34 5.26
N LYS A 454 16.74 1.49 5.31
CA LYS A 454 16.17 0.82 4.12
C LYS A 454 15.39 1.77 3.19
N ARG A 455 14.97 2.93 3.70
CA ARG A 455 14.18 3.95 2.99
C ARG A 455 15.07 5.01 2.35
N ARG A 456 16.34 5.09 2.73
CA ARG A 456 17.28 6.10 2.24
C ARG A 456 18.27 5.58 1.20
N PRO A 457 18.59 6.37 0.18
CA PRO A 457 19.75 6.09 -0.66
C PRO A 457 21.04 6.28 0.15
N SER A 458 22.08 5.51 -0.19
CA SER A 458 23.41 5.71 0.38
C SER A 458 24.00 7.03 -0.14
N PRO A 459 24.42 7.96 0.73
CA PRO A 459 24.98 9.25 0.30
C PRO A 459 26.36 9.11 -0.37
N SER A 460 26.88 7.89 -0.54
CA SER A 460 28.17 7.60 -1.16
C SER A 460 28.08 6.45 -2.19
N TYR A 461 26.89 6.18 -2.74
CA TYR A 461 26.73 5.11 -3.73
C TYR A 461 27.48 5.37 -5.05
N LEU A 462 27.71 6.64 -5.43
CA LEU A 462 28.46 6.93 -6.66
C LEU A 462 29.93 6.55 -6.51
N GLU A 463 30.49 6.68 -5.31
CA GLU A 463 31.89 6.33 -5.04
C GLU A 463 32.05 4.86 -4.67
N LYS A 464 31.08 4.27 -3.96
CA LYS A 464 31.21 2.91 -3.38
C LYS A 464 30.58 1.80 -4.21
N VAL A 465 29.60 2.12 -5.05
CA VAL A 465 28.82 1.13 -5.79
C VAL A 465 28.98 1.33 -7.29
N GLN A 466 28.82 2.55 -7.79
CA GLN A 466 28.86 2.81 -9.23
C GLN A 466 30.30 2.91 -9.76
N SER A 467 30.56 2.28 -10.92
CA SER A 467 31.84 2.37 -11.62
C SER A 467 31.78 3.23 -12.89
N GLU A 468 30.61 3.32 -13.54
CA GLU A 468 30.42 4.04 -14.81
C GLU A 468 29.56 5.29 -14.71
N ILE A 469 28.79 5.44 -13.62
CA ILE A 469 27.83 6.52 -13.45
C ILE A 469 28.45 7.63 -12.63
N SER A 470 28.41 8.86 -13.14
CA SER A 470 28.86 10.06 -12.43
C SER A 470 27.69 10.90 -11.91
N ALA A 471 27.98 11.81 -10.96
CA ALA A 471 27.01 12.76 -10.44
C ALA A 471 26.41 13.64 -11.56
N ASN A 472 27.20 13.99 -12.57
CA ASN A 472 26.73 14.75 -13.73
C ASN A 472 25.74 13.93 -14.59
N MET A 473 26.03 12.65 -14.84
CA MET A 473 25.10 11.77 -15.59
C MET A 473 23.76 11.63 -14.85
N ARG A 474 23.79 11.49 -13.53
CA ARG A 474 22.59 11.51 -12.68
C ARG A 474 21.83 12.83 -12.83
N GLY A 475 22.52 13.97 -12.73
CA GLY A 475 21.91 15.30 -12.87
C GLY A 475 21.23 15.48 -14.23
N VAL A 476 21.89 15.07 -15.32
CA VAL A 476 21.32 15.09 -16.68
C VAL A 476 20.07 14.21 -16.79
N LEU A 477 20.07 13.02 -16.18
CA LEU A 477 18.88 12.16 -16.16
C LEU A 477 17.71 12.84 -15.43
N VAL A 478 17.96 13.42 -14.25
CA VAL A 478 16.92 14.06 -13.45
C VAL A 478 16.36 15.30 -14.15
N ASP A 479 17.21 16.12 -14.78
CA ASP A 479 16.80 17.29 -15.58
C ASP A 479 15.86 16.85 -16.72
N TRP A 480 16.23 15.80 -17.46
CA TRP A 480 15.36 15.24 -18.49
C TRP A 480 14.05 14.68 -17.95
N LEU A 481 14.05 13.99 -16.80
CA LEU A 481 12.82 13.48 -16.18
C LEU A 481 11.85 14.58 -15.75
N VAL A 482 12.33 15.79 -15.46
CA VAL A 482 11.47 16.96 -15.20
C VAL A 482 10.68 17.32 -16.46
N GLU A 483 11.30 17.29 -17.62
CA GLU A 483 10.63 17.55 -18.91
C GLU A 483 9.61 16.47 -19.23
N VAL A 484 9.98 15.20 -19.04
CA VAL A 484 9.05 14.06 -19.23
C VAL A 484 7.84 14.19 -18.30
N ALA A 485 8.06 14.57 -17.04
CA ALA A 485 6.97 14.80 -16.10
C ALA A 485 6.06 15.98 -16.52
N GLU A 486 6.60 17.06 -17.09
CA GLU A 486 5.78 18.15 -17.64
C GLU A 486 4.99 17.71 -18.89
N GLU A 487 5.59 16.94 -19.80
CA GLU A 487 4.94 16.45 -21.02
C GLU A 487 3.72 15.58 -20.69
N TYR A 488 3.87 14.64 -19.74
CA TYR A 488 2.78 13.77 -19.28
C TYR A 488 1.93 14.38 -18.15
N LYS A 489 2.17 15.64 -17.79
CA LYS A 489 1.45 16.37 -16.73
C LYS A 489 1.42 15.62 -15.38
N LEU A 490 2.49 14.92 -15.06
CA LEU A 490 2.63 14.17 -13.81
C LEU A 490 2.76 15.13 -12.61
N GLY A 491 2.23 14.70 -11.46
CA GLY A 491 2.36 15.41 -10.21
C GLY A 491 3.82 15.51 -9.74
N SER A 492 4.14 16.53 -8.92
CA SER A 492 5.51 16.65 -8.39
C SER A 492 5.89 15.45 -7.52
N GLU A 493 4.96 14.90 -6.73
CA GLU A 493 5.25 13.73 -5.87
C GLU A 493 5.77 12.56 -6.70
N THR A 494 5.18 12.31 -7.86
CA THR A 494 5.62 11.31 -8.84
C THR A 494 7.08 11.51 -9.25
N LEU A 495 7.50 12.74 -9.50
CA LEU A 495 8.91 13.06 -9.80
C LEU A 495 9.83 12.79 -8.58
N TYR A 496 9.44 13.24 -7.38
CA TYR A 496 10.23 13.00 -6.16
C TYR A 496 10.39 11.51 -5.85
N LEU A 497 9.32 10.73 -5.98
CA LEU A 497 9.33 9.29 -5.80
C LEU A 497 10.21 8.61 -6.85
N SER A 498 10.09 9.00 -8.12
CA SER A 498 10.95 8.48 -9.21
C SER A 498 12.43 8.67 -8.89
N VAL A 499 12.85 9.89 -8.52
CA VAL A 499 14.24 10.18 -8.14
C VAL A 499 14.66 9.35 -6.91
N SER A 500 13.78 9.20 -5.92
CA SER A 500 14.03 8.34 -4.75
C SER A 500 14.28 6.89 -5.15
N TYR A 501 13.52 6.35 -6.10
CA TYR A 501 13.68 4.98 -6.58
C TYR A 501 14.99 4.80 -7.33
N ILE A 502 15.35 5.75 -8.20
CA ILE A 502 16.63 5.76 -8.92
C ILE A 502 17.80 5.70 -7.93
N ASP A 503 17.83 6.60 -6.94
CA ASP A 503 18.97 6.69 -6.01
C ASP A 503 19.07 5.47 -5.10
N ARG A 504 17.93 4.94 -4.63
CA ARG A 504 17.90 3.72 -3.81
C ARG A 504 18.32 2.49 -4.62
N PHE A 505 17.91 2.40 -5.89
CA PHE A 505 18.33 1.33 -6.78
C PHE A 505 19.84 1.38 -7.04
N LEU A 506 20.37 2.56 -7.37
CA LEU A 506 21.81 2.77 -7.58
C LEU A 506 22.65 2.59 -6.29
N SER A 507 22.01 2.67 -5.13
CA SER A 507 22.64 2.33 -3.85
C SER A 507 22.89 0.83 -3.64
N LEU A 508 22.19 -0.02 -4.39
CA LEU A 508 22.19 -1.46 -4.22
C LEU A 508 22.70 -2.22 -5.45
N ASN A 509 22.58 -1.64 -6.65
CA ASN A 509 22.92 -2.27 -7.91
C ASN A 509 23.83 -1.39 -8.76
N THR A 510 24.85 -2.00 -9.35
CA THR A 510 25.67 -1.36 -10.40
C THR A 510 24.91 -1.34 -11.73
N ILE A 511 24.95 -0.22 -12.45
CA ILE A 511 24.34 -0.13 -13.78
C ILE A 511 25.32 0.44 -14.81
N ALA A 512 25.25 -0.08 -16.04
CA ALA A 512 26.03 0.46 -17.15
C ALA A 512 25.43 1.80 -17.61
N ARG A 513 26.27 2.71 -18.09
CA ARG A 513 25.85 4.07 -18.50
C ARG A 513 24.72 4.10 -19.53
N ASN A 514 24.68 3.12 -20.44
CA ASN A 514 23.67 3.01 -21.49
C ASN A 514 22.30 2.49 -21.01
N LYS A 515 22.20 2.06 -19.75
CA LYS A 515 20.94 1.63 -19.11
C LYS A 515 20.44 2.63 -18.07
N LEU A 516 21.14 3.75 -17.87
CA LEU A 516 20.74 4.77 -16.91
C LEU A 516 19.39 5.41 -17.27
N GLN A 517 19.15 5.69 -18.56
CA GLN A 517 17.86 6.21 -19.02
C GLN A 517 16.73 5.19 -18.84
N LEU A 518 16.98 3.90 -19.14
CA LEU A 518 16.03 2.80 -18.87
C LEU A 518 15.62 2.75 -17.39
N LEU A 519 16.57 2.88 -16.47
CA LEU A 519 16.29 2.96 -15.03
C LEU A 519 15.42 4.18 -14.71
N GLY A 520 15.72 5.34 -15.31
CA GLY A 520 14.95 6.57 -15.11
C GLY A 520 13.49 6.46 -15.54
N VAL A 521 13.22 6.04 -16.78
CA VAL A 521 11.83 5.89 -17.25
C VAL A 521 11.07 4.81 -16.53
N SER A 522 11.73 3.70 -16.17
CA SER A 522 11.09 2.62 -15.42
C SER A 522 10.79 3.06 -13.98
N SER A 523 11.64 3.88 -13.36
CA SER A 523 11.37 4.47 -12.04
C SER A 523 10.22 5.47 -12.09
N LEU A 524 10.12 6.27 -13.16
CA LEU A 524 9.01 7.19 -13.37
C LEU A 524 7.70 6.44 -13.62
N LEU A 525 7.71 5.36 -14.42
CA LEU A 525 6.56 4.46 -14.59
C LEU A 525 6.08 3.88 -13.26
N VAL A 526 7.00 3.39 -12.42
CA VAL A 526 6.65 2.85 -11.09
C VAL A 526 6.05 3.94 -10.20
N ALA A 527 6.65 5.14 -10.19
CA ALA A 527 6.13 6.26 -9.40
C ALA A 527 4.75 6.71 -9.90
N SER A 528 4.53 6.75 -11.21
CA SER A 528 3.24 7.09 -11.80
C SER A 528 2.17 6.08 -11.39
N LYS A 529 2.46 4.78 -11.48
CA LYS A 529 1.53 3.72 -11.02
C LYS A 529 1.21 3.79 -9.53
N TYR A 530 2.09 4.38 -8.73
CA TYR A 530 1.92 4.52 -7.29
C TYR A 530 1.10 5.76 -6.90
N GLU A 531 1.31 6.88 -7.59
CA GLU A 531 0.80 8.20 -7.16
C GLU A 531 -0.33 8.76 -8.05
N GLU A 532 -0.35 8.42 -9.34
CA GLU A 532 -1.31 9.02 -10.29
C GLU A 532 -2.62 8.23 -10.33
N ILE A 533 -3.76 8.95 -10.39
CA ILE A 533 -5.07 8.34 -10.63
C ILE A 533 -5.08 7.61 -11.99
N ASN A 534 -4.46 8.22 -13.00
CA ASN A 534 -4.38 7.70 -14.36
C ASN A 534 -2.91 7.72 -14.82
N PRO A 535 -2.12 6.68 -14.51
CA PRO A 535 -0.71 6.63 -14.91
C PRO A 535 -0.56 6.41 -16.43
N PRO A 536 0.47 6.98 -17.08
CA PRO A 536 0.78 6.70 -18.47
C PRO A 536 1.07 5.22 -18.73
N ASN A 537 0.74 4.74 -19.93
CA ASN A 537 1.02 3.35 -20.30
C ASN A 537 2.51 3.12 -20.58
N VAL A 538 2.96 1.87 -20.46
CA VAL A 538 4.37 1.52 -20.74
C VAL A 538 4.81 1.87 -22.17
N ASP A 539 3.88 1.82 -23.13
CA ASP A 539 4.13 2.18 -24.53
C ASP A 539 4.45 3.67 -24.69
N GLU A 540 3.92 4.55 -23.82
CA GLU A 540 4.27 5.97 -23.78
C GLU A 540 5.71 6.18 -23.28
N PHE A 541 6.12 5.43 -22.27
CA PHE A 541 7.51 5.45 -21.79
C PHE A 541 8.51 4.86 -22.81
N CYS A 542 8.08 3.92 -23.66
CA CYS A 542 8.90 3.48 -24.80
C CYS A 542 9.03 4.62 -25.82
N TYR A 543 7.91 5.26 -26.16
CA TYR A 543 7.85 6.37 -27.12
C TYR A 543 8.72 7.57 -26.71
N ILE A 544 8.67 8.00 -25.44
CA ILE A 544 9.45 9.17 -24.97
C ILE A 544 10.96 8.92 -24.98
N THR A 545 11.39 7.65 -25.01
CA THR A 545 12.80 7.26 -25.20
C THR A 545 13.16 7.09 -26.67
N ASP A 546 12.35 7.59 -27.60
CA ASP A 546 12.49 7.39 -29.05
C ASP A 546 12.58 5.89 -29.42
N ASN A 547 11.87 5.04 -28.67
CA ASN A 547 11.90 3.58 -28.80
C ASN A 547 13.32 2.98 -28.64
N THR A 548 14.22 3.66 -27.91
CA THR A 548 15.54 3.13 -27.55
C THR A 548 15.42 1.82 -26.78
N TYR A 549 14.35 1.68 -25.99
CA TYR A 549 14.05 0.50 -25.20
C TYR A 549 12.72 -0.10 -25.61
N THR A 550 12.66 -1.43 -25.59
CA THR A 550 11.45 -2.20 -25.83
C THR A 550 10.58 -2.26 -24.57
N LYS A 551 9.28 -2.52 -24.75
CA LYS A 551 8.33 -2.76 -23.65
C LYS A 551 8.82 -3.81 -22.66
N ASP A 552 9.39 -4.92 -23.17
CA ASP A 552 9.93 -5.99 -22.33
C ASP A 552 11.11 -5.53 -21.47
N GLU A 553 11.96 -4.64 -21.98
CA GLU A 553 13.08 -4.08 -21.23
C GLU A 553 12.61 -3.14 -20.13
N VAL A 554 11.62 -2.28 -20.41
CA VAL A 554 11.02 -1.37 -19.42
C VAL A 554 10.32 -2.16 -18.31
N VAL A 555 9.51 -3.16 -18.67
CA VAL A 555 8.84 -4.06 -17.72
C VAL A 555 9.87 -4.87 -16.92
N LYS A 556 10.96 -5.35 -17.55
CA LYS A 556 12.01 -6.04 -16.80
C LYS A 556 12.70 -5.13 -15.79
N MET A 557 13.04 -3.90 -16.17
CA MET A 557 13.66 -2.94 -15.26
C MET A 557 12.71 -2.53 -14.13
N GLU A 558 11.42 -2.31 -14.42
CA GLU A 558 10.38 -2.12 -13.41
C GLU A 558 10.38 -3.29 -12.40
N ALA A 559 10.52 -4.54 -12.85
CA ALA A 559 10.58 -5.72 -11.98
C ALA A 559 11.82 -5.72 -11.10
N ASP A 560 12.96 -5.37 -11.66
CA ASP A 560 14.22 -5.31 -10.95
C ASP A 560 14.18 -4.20 -9.88
N ILE A 561 13.56 -3.04 -10.17
CA ILE A 561 13.34 -1.96 -9.19
C ILE A 561 12.47 -2.45 -8.04
N LEU A 562 11.27 -2.98 -8.32
CA LEU A 562 10.33 -3.43 -7.29
C LEU A 562 10.92 -4.52 -6.38
N LYS A 563 11.63 -5.49 -6.96
CA LYS A 563 12.31 -6.57 -6.22
C LYS A 563 13.46 -6.03 -5.37
N THR A 564 14.32 -5.17 -5.95
CA THR A 564 15.45 -4.56 -5.23
C THR A 564 14.96 -3.75 -4.03
N LEU A 565 13.94 -2.94 -4.22
CA LEU A 565 13.38 -2.06 -3.21
C LEU A 565 12.39 -2.77 -2.28
N LYS A 566 12.17 -4.09 -2.48
CA LYS A 566 11.25 -4.93 -1.70
C LYS A 566 9.85 -4.34 -1.61
N PHE A 567 9.37 -3.75 -2.71
CA PHE A 567 8.06 -3.09 -2.82
C PHE A 567 7.83 -1.94 -1.81
N GLU A 568 8.89 -1.40 -1.21
CA GLU A 568 8.81 -0.27 -0.27
C GLU A 568 8.81 1.06 -1.05
N MET A 569 7.67 1.41 -1.66
CA MET A 569 7.53 2.54 -2.58
C MET A 569 7.12 3.87 -1.90
N GLY A 570 6.33 3.82 -0.81
CA GLY A 570 5.87 5.02 -0.10
C GLY A 570 6.91 5.65 0.82
N ASN A 571 7.89 6.37 0.26
CA ASN A 571 8.92 7.09 1.02
C ASN A 571 8.52 8.55 1.30
N PRO A 572 8.86 9.12 2.48
CA PRO A 572 8.69 10.56 2.69
C PRO A 572 9.52 11.39 1.70
N THR A 573 8.87 12.32 1.01
CA THR A 573 9.50 13.26 0.08
C THR A 573 9.70 14.63 0.72
N VAL A 574 10.48 15.51 0.09
CA VAL A 574 10.63 16.91 0.54
C VAL A 574 9.27 17.61 0.57
N ARG A 575 8.43 17.32 -0.43
CA ARG A 575 7.12 17.94 -0.60
C ARG A 575 6.14 17.55 0.50
N ALA A 576 6.22 16.33 1.02
CA ALA A 576 5.44 15.88 2.19
C ALA A 576 5.66 16.77 3.44
N PHE A 577 6.87 17.30 3.64
CA PHE A 577 7.18 18.20 4.75
C PHE A 577 6.97 19.68 4.41
N LEU A 578 7.28 20.07 3.17
CA LEU A 578 7.32 21.46 2.72
C LEU A 578 5.99 22.19 2.94
N ARG A 579 4.86 21.54 2.64
CA ARG A 579 3.53 22.17 2.77
C ARG A 579 3.29 22.72 4.19
N ARG A 580 3.63 21.96 5.24
CA ARG A 580 3.44 22.40 6.63
C ARG A 580 4.38 23.53 7.02
N VAL A 581 5.65 23.46 6.61
CA VAL A 581 6.63 24.49 6.95
C VAL A 581 6.28 25.80 6.24
N THR A 582 5.88 25.73 4.96
CA THR A 582 5.41 26.89 4.18
C THR A 582 4.15 27.52 4.77
N ASN A 583 3.15 26.74 5.19
CA ASN A 583 1.93 27.30 5.79
C ASN A 583 2.23 28.11 7.07
N ILE A 584 3.14 27.61 7.91
CA ILE A 584 3.59 28.32 9.12
C ILE A 584 4.39 29.59 8.76
N ALA A 585 5.16 29.54 7.67
CA ALA A 585 5.86 30.73 7.17
C ALA A 585 4.88 31.78 6.61
N GLN A 586 3.82 31.38 5.91
CA GLN A 586 2.79 32.29 5.38
C GLN A 586 2.01 33.01 6.50
N GLU A 587 1.76 32.38 7.65
CA GLU A 587 1.16 33.05 8.82
C GLU A 587 1.96 34.29 9.26
N ARG A 588 3.29 34.25 9.11
CA ARG A 588 4.16 35.39 9.42
C ARG A 588 3.95 36.54 8.44
N CYS A 589 3.78 36.24 7.15
CA CYS A 589 3.56 37.24 6.10
C CYS A 589 2.22 37.99 6.27
N LYS A 590 1.19 37.32 6.82
CA LYS A 590 -0.11 37.94 7.13
C LYS A 590 -0.02 39.09 8.14
N LEU A 591 0.99 39.07 9.02
CA LEU A 591 1.17 40.09 10.06
C LEU A 591 1.88 41.36 9.57
N VAL A 592 2.49 41.35 8.38
CA VAL A 592 3.42 42.38 7.91
C VAL A 592 2.86 43.21 6.74
N THR A 593 1.80 42.74 6.06
CA THR A 593 1.35 43.32 4.78
C THR A 593 -0.17 43.41 4.66
N ASN A 594 -0.66 44.21 3.70
CA ASN A 594 -2.09 44.29 3.38
C ASN A 594 -2.57 43.07 2.57
N LYS A 595 -3.87 42.75 2.68
CA LYS A 595 -4.48 41.48 2.23
C LYS A 595 -4.12 41.04 0.80
N THR A 596 -4.11 41.98 -0.17
CA THR A 596 -3.79 41.70 -1.57
C THR A 596 -2.30 41.44 -1.81
N LYS A 597 -1.40 42.19 -1.14
CA LYS A 597 0.05 41.95 -1.23
C LYS A 597 0.45 40.65 -0.53
N THR A 598 -0.22 40.32 0.58
CA THR A 598 -0.03 39.05 1.30
C THR A 598 -0.31 37.84 0.40
N GLN A 599 -1.39 37.86 -0.39
CA GLN A 599 -1.72 36.73 -1.25
C GLN A 599 -0.66 36.47 -2.34
N THR A 600 -0.16 37.54 -2.96
CA THR A 600 0.90 37.41 -3.97
C THR A 600 2.20 36.90 -3.36
N ILE A 601 2.61 37.42 -2.20
CA ILE A 601 3.80 36.96 -1.48
C ILE A 601 3.66 35.51 -1.05
N ASN A 602 2.49 35.08 -0.57
CA ASN A 602 2.25 33.70 -0.16
C ASN A 602 2.41 32.72 -1.32
N LEU A 603 1.87 33.06 -2.50
CA LEU A 603 2.04 32.26 -3.72
C LEU A 603 3.50 32.25 -4.19
N GLN A 604 4.19 33.40 -4.14
CA GLN A 604 5.61 33.46 -4.48
C GLN A 604 6.45 32.60 -3.51
N LEU A 605 6.18 32.66 -2.21
CA LEU A 605 6.85 31.85 -1.19
C LEU A 605 6.64 30.35 -1.46
N GLU A 606 5.40 29.96 -1.76
CA GLU A 606 5.05 28.58 -2.07
C GLU A 606 5.77 28.07 -3.33
N PHE A 607 5.63 28.77 -4.46
CA PHE A 607 6.27 28.36 -5.71
C PHE A 607 7.80 28.44 -5.65
N LEU A 608 8.37 29.42 -4.93
CA LEU A 608 9.81 29.51 -4.72
C LEU A 608 10.31 28.34 -3.86
N GLY A 609 9.55 27.95 -2.84
CA GLY A 609 9.80 26.73 -2.08
C GLY A 609 9.82 25.49 -2.97
N TYR A 610 8.85 25.34 -3.87
CA TYR A 610 8.81 24.22 -4.83
C TYR A 610 9.99 24.24 -5.81
N TYR A 611 10.32 25.42 -6.36
CA TYR A 611 11.47 25.59 -7.25
C TYR A 611 12.79 25.17 -6.58
N LEU A 612 13.06 25.69 -5.39
CA LEU A 612 14.27 25.38 -4.63
C LEU A 612 14.33 23.91 -4.21
N ALA A 613 13.18 23.32 -3.86
CA ALA A 613 13.09 21.90 -3.54
C ALA A 613 13.38 21.03 -4.77
N GLU A 614 12.84 21.36 -5.94
CA GLU A 614 13.12 20.61 -7.17
C GLU A 614 14.58 20.77 -7.61
N LEU A 615 15.18 21.96 -7.48
CA LEU A 615 16.62 22.14 -7.74
C LEU A 615 17.49 21.20 -6.89
N SER A 616 17.08 20.90 -5.65
CA SER A 616 17.81 19.97 -4.78
C SER A 616 17.87 18.54 -5.34
N LEU A 617 16.95 18.15 -6.23
CA LEU A 617 16.94 16.84 -6.88
C LEU A 617 18.09 16.66 -7.87
N LEU A 618 18.62 17.74 -8.45
CA LEU A 618 19.69 17.69 -9.45
C LEU A 618 21.06 17.33 -8.84
N ASP A 619 21.34 17.84 -7.64
CA ASP A 619 22.66 17.72 -7.00
C ASP A 619 22.74 16.48 -6.10
N TYR A 620 23.65 15.57 -6.45
CA TYR A 620 23.96 14.37 -5.67
C TYR A 620 24.28 14.67 -4.20
N SER A 621 24.95 15.79 -3.92
CA SER A 621 25.35 16.15 -2.56
C SER A 621 24.17 16.46 -1.63
N CYS A 622 22.96 16.69 -2.18
CA CYS A 622 21.75 16.89 -1.40
C CYS A 622 21.25 15.59 -0.72
N LEU A 623 21.66 14.40 -1.18
CA LEU A 623 21.20 13.12 -0.64
C LEU A 623 21.57 12.86 0.82
N LYS A 624 22.61 13.55 1.33
CA LYS A 624 22.99 13.47 2.74
C LYS A 624 21.95 14.11 3.67
N PHE A 625 21.18 15.08 3.18
CA PHE A 625 20.18 15.79 3.98
C PHE A 625 18.88 15.00 4.08
N LEU A 626 18.15 15.19 5.18
CA LEU A 626 16.82 14.60 5.35
C LEU A 626 15.81 15.38 4.50
N PRO A 627 14.78 14.72 3.93
CA PRO A 627 13.69 15.41 3.24
C PRO A 627 13.09 16.56 4.07
N SER A 628 12.90 16.37 5.38
CA SER A 628 12.43 17.42 6.29
C SER A 628 13.43 18.59 6.46
N MET A 629 14.73 18.31 6.45
CA MET A 629 15.79 19.34 6.51
C MET A 629 15.86 20.13 5.20
N VAL A 630 15.72 19.48 4.05
CA VAL A 630 15.63 20.17 2.75
C VAL A 630 14.40 21.07 2.73
N ALA A 631 13.24 20.57 3.16
CA ALA A 631 12.00 21.34 3.26
C ALA A 631 12.17 22.59 4.15
N ALA A 632 12.78 22.44 5.33
CA ALA A 632 13.10 23.56 6.21
C ALA A 632 14.07 24.57 5.55
N SER A 633 15.10 24.08 4.89
CA SER A 633 16.14 24.90 4.25
C SER A 633 15.61 25.69 3.05
N VAL A 634 14.72 25.10 2.24
CA VAL A 634 14.10 25.83 1.13
C VAL A 634 13.12 26.88 1.63
N THR A 635 12.39 26.64 2.72
CA THR A 635 11.52 27.69 3.32
C THR A 635 12.36 28.82 3.92
N PHE A 636 13.47 28.50 4.60
CA PHE A 636 14.43 29.51 5.07
C PHE A 636 14.92 30.36 3.89
N LEU A 637 15.39 29.71 2.82
CA LEU A 637 15.97 30.41 1.68
C LEU A 637 14.92 31.21 0.90
N ALA A 638 13.72 30.69 0.74
CA ALA A 638 12.62 31.40 0.09
C ALA A 638 12.23 32.67 0.87
N ASN A 639 12.16 32.60 2.21
CA ASN A 639 11.97 33.79 3.04
C ASN A 639 13.09 34.81 2.87
N PHE A 640 14.34 34.36 2.81
CA PHE A 640 15.49 35.23 2.60
C PHE A 640 15.45 35.92 1.23
N ILE A 641 15.16 35.19 0.15
CA ILE A 641 15.07 35.75 -1.21
C ILE A 641 13.96 36.81 -1.30
N LEU A 642 12.80 36.54 -0.69
CA LEU A 642 11.67 37.47 -0.73
C LEU A 642 11.85 38.67 0.21
N HIS A 643 12.49 38.45 1.36
CA HIS A 643 12.67 39.46 2.41
C HIS A 643 14.08 39.40 3.03
N PRO A 644 15.13 39.85 2.31
CA PRO A 644 16.51 39.77 2.79
C PRO A 644 16.78 40.48 4.11
N GLU A 645 16.04 41.55 4.40
CA GLU A 645 16.18 42.41 5.58
C GLU A 645 15.58 41.78 6.86
N ILE A 646 14.84 40.67 6.72
CA ILE A 646 14.12 40.05 7.82
C ILE A 646 14.77 38.70 8.11
N ASN A 647 15.02 38.40 9.39
CA ASN A 647 15.50 37.08 9.78
C ASN A 647 14.54 36.00 9.22
N PRO A 648 15.03 35.10 8.35
CA PRO A 648 14.21 34.15 7.61
C PRO A 648 13.71 32.98 8.47
N TRP A 649 14.30 32.76 9.66
CA TRP A 649 13.94 31.67 10.57
C TRP A 649 13.39 32.20 11.88
N CYS A 650 12.13 31.85 12.19
CA CYS A 650 11.47 32.30 13.41
C CYS A 650 11.25 31.16 14.42
N PRO A 651 11.03 31.45 15.71
CA PRO A 651 10.84 30.43 16.74
C PRO A 651 9.69 29.44 16.46
N LYS A 652 8.63 29.88 15.76
CA LYS A 652 7.54 28.99 15.32
C LYS A 652 8.03 27.94 14.31
N LEU A 653 8.84 28.35 13.33
CA LEU A 653 9.42 27.45 12.32
C LEU A 653 10.42 26.46 12.95
N GLN A 654 11.25 26.94 13.87
CA GLN A 654 12.13 26.06 14.64
C GLN A 654 11.35 25.04 15.46
N LYS A 655 10.27 25.45 16.15
CA LYS A 655 9.44 24.55 16.94
C LYS A 655 8.73 23.49 16.08
N CYS A 656 8.26 23.85 14.88
CA CYS A 656 7.51 22.91 14.04
C CYS A 656 8.39 21.95 13.25
N SER A 657 9.59 22.38 12.84
CA SER A 657 10.54 21.56 12.08
C SER A 657 11.51 20.79 12.95
N GLY A 658 11.78 21.27 14.17
CA GLY A 658 12.82 20.73 15.06
C GLY A 658 14.24 21.23 14.76
N TYR A 659 14.45 22.04 13.72
CA TYR A 659 15.78 22.51 13.30
C TYR A 659 16.08 23.93 13.77
N LYS A 660 17.26 24.12 14.35
CA LYS A 660 17.85 25.44 14.59
C LYS A 660 18.40 26.03 13.29
N PRO A 661 18.56 27.35 13.18
CA PRO A 661 19.20 27.97 12.03
C PRO A 661 20.57 27.35 11.69
N VAL A 662 21.40 27.10 12.70
CA VAL A 662 22.74 26.50 12.53
C VAL A 662 22.69 25.10 11.89
N ASP A 663 21.65 24.31 12.18
CA ASP A 663 21.47 22.97 11.63
C ASP A 663 21.19 23.01 10.12
N LEU A 664 20.55 24.09 9.65
CA LEU A 664 20.16 24.27 8.25
C LEU A 664 21.28 24.88 7.39
N LYS A 665 22.30 25.47 8.00
CA LYS A 665 23.31 26.30 7.32
C LYS A 665 23.91 25.64 6.09
N GLU A 666 24.39 24.41 6.23
CA GLU A 666 25.04 23.70 5.12
C GLU A 666 24.06 23.44 3.96
N CYS A 667 22.85 22.98 4.27
CA CYS A 667 21.82 22.69 3.26
C CYS A 667 21.35 23.97 2.55
N VAL A 668 21.10 25.04 3.30
CA VAL A 668 20.73 26.35 2.76
C VAL A 668 21.78 26.87 1.79
N LEU A 669 23.08 26.78 2.14
CA LEU A 669 24.16 27.26 1.28
C LEU A 669 24.29 26.43 -0.01
N VAL A 670 24.15 25.10 0.07
CA VAL A 670 24.14 24.23 -1.13
C VAL A 670 22.98 24.59 -2.06
N ILE A 671 21.78 24.78 -1.53
CA ILE A 671 20.60 25.14 -2.33
C ILE A 671 20.72 26.57 -2.89
N HIS A 672 21.38 27.48 -2.16
CA HIS A 672 21.67 28.83 -2.65
C HIS A 672 22.65 28.82 -3.84
N ASP A 673 23.67 27.95 -3.81
CA ASP A 673 24.56 27.73 -4.95
C ASP A 673 23.80 27.16 -6.16
N LEU A 674 22.87 26.23 -5.92
CA LEU A 674 21.97 25.73 -6.96
C LEU A 674 21.08 26.85 -7.50
N TYR A 675 20.52 27.71 -6.68
CA TYR A 675 19.71 28.86 -7.13
C TYR A 675 20.48 29.74 -8.12
N PHE A 676 21.72 30.10 -7.78
CA PHE A 676 22.60 30.92 -8.62
C PHE A 676 23.22 30.18 -9.82
N GLY A 677 23.02 28.86 -9.93
CA GLY A 677 23.62 28.07 -11.01
C GLY A 677 25.13 27.87 -10.88
N ARG A 678 25.69 28.13 -9.69
CA ARG A 678 27.08 27.78 -9.35
C ARG A 678 27.27 26.25 -9.35
N ARG A 679 26.19 25.51 -9.16
CA ARG A 679 26.08 24.06 -9.29
C ARG A 679 24.99 23.74 -10.30
N GLY A 680 25.27 22.82 -11.22
CA GLY A 680 24.27 22.37 -12.20
C GLY A 680 23.70 23.46 -13.11
N GLY A 681 24.39 24.60 -13.32
CA GLY A 681 23.88 25.72 -14.12
C GLY A 681 23.57 25.39 -15.59
N ALA A 682 24.11 24.27 -16.11
CA ALA A 682 23.81 23.77 -17.44
C ALA A 682 22.50 22.95 -17.52
N LEU A 683 21.91 22.58 -16.38
CA LEU A 683 20.65 21.83 -16.28
C LEU A 683 19.50 22.84 -16.14
N LEU A 684 18.67 22.95 -17.17
CA LEU A 684 17.79 24.10 -17.38
C LEU A 684 16.31 23.80 -17.18
N SER A 685 15.90 22.53 -17.25
CA SER A 685 14.49 22.14 -17.34
C SER A 685 13.68 22.68 -16.14
N ILE A 686 14.21 22.55 -14.93
CA ILE A 686 13.57 23.09 -13.71
C ILE A 686 13.50 24.62 -13.74
N ARG A 687 14.54 25.29 -14.23
CA ARG A 687 14.55 26.77 -14.30
C ARG A 687 13.50 27.26 -15.29
N ASP A 688 13.44 26.64 -16.45
CA ASP A 688 12.52 27.01 -17.52
C ASP A 688 11.07 26.71 -17.13
N LYS A 689 10.83 25.60 -16.42
CA LYS A 689 9.56 25.32 -15.73
C LYS A 689 9.14 26.49 -14.85
N TYR A 690 9.97 26.88 -13.88
CA TYR A 690 9.62 27.90 -12.88
C TYR A 690 9.78 29.37 -13.35
N LYS A 691 10.22 29.61 -14.59
CA LYS A 691 10.11 30.91 -15.29
C LYS A 691 8.69 31.18 -15.79
N GLN A 692 7.85 30.16 -15.91
CA GLN A 692 6.49 30.30 -16.44
C GLN A 692 5.60 31.13 -15.48
N HIS A 693 4.69 31.92 -16.05
CA HIS A 693 3.77 32.78 -15.29
C HIS A 693 2.88 31.99 -14.31
N LYS A 694 2.56 30.72 -14.62
CA LYS A 694 1.80 29.82 -13.74
C LYS A 694 2.48 29.62 -12.37
N PHE A 695 3.80 29.74 -12.32
CA PHE A 695 4.61 29.67 -11.09
C PHE A 695 5.13 31.04 -10.63
N LYS A 696 4.50 32.14 -11.06
CA LYS A 696 4.87 33.52 -10.68
C LYS A 696 6.31 33.91 -11.02
N CYS A 697 6.91 33.26 -12.02
CA CYS A 697 8.27 33.52 -12.49
C CYS A 697 9.30 33.50 -11.35
N VAL A 698 9.12 32.65 -10.33
CA VAL A 698 9.98 32.63 -9.13
C VAL A 698 11.45 32.32 -9.44
N ALA A 699 11.74 31.67 -10.57
CA ALA A 699 13.11 31.43 -11.03
C ALA A 699 13.86 32.71 -11.48
N THR A 700 13.16 33.84 -11.67
CA THR A 700 13.76 35.12 -12.09
C THR A 700 13.86 36.14 -10.96
N LEU A 701 13.56 35.75 -9.72
CA LEU A 701 13.63 36.68 -8.59
C LEU A 701 15.09 37.11 -8.31
N PRO A 702 15.34 38.36 -7.93
CA PRO A 702 16.67 38.75 -7.45
C PRO A 702 16.91 38.15 -6.06
N SER A 703 18.15 37.73 -5.78
CA SER A 703 18.60 37.33 -4.45
C SER A 703 19.95 37.99 -4.15
N PRO A 704 20.23 38.39 -2.90
CA PRO A 704 21.59 38.74 -2.49
C PRO A 704 22.55 37.55 -2.72
N PRO A 705 23.81 37.79 -3.09
CA PRO A 705 24.77 36.73 -3.40
C PRO A 705 25.23 35.94 -2.16
N GLU A 706 25.16 36.56 -0.98
CA GLU A 706 25.60 36.01 0.29
C GLU A 706 24.51 36.12 1.34
N ILE A 707 24.40 35.09 2.19
CA ILE A 707 23.47 35.06 3.32
C ILE A 707 24.25 35.48 4.57
N PRO A 708 23.81 36.51 5.31
CA PRO A 708 24.47 36.94 6.54
C PRO A 708 24.66 35.78 7.53
N VAL A 709 25.88 35.61 8.06
CA VAL A 709 26.20 34.54 9.03
C VAL A 709 25.35 34.66 10.30
N SER A 710 24.99 35.88 10.69
CA SER A 710 24.11 36.18 11.83
C SER A 710 22.72 35.55 11.71
N TYR A 711 22.23 35.23 10.50
CA TYR A 711 20.95 34.52 10.33
C TYR A 711 21.03 33.05 10.70
N PHE A 712 22.24 32.49 10.87
CA PHE A 712 22.45 31.12 11.33
C PHE A 712 22.80 31.03 12.82
N GLU A 713 22.96 32.16 13.50
CA GLU A 713 23.23 32.21 14.94
C GLU A 713 21.92 32.09 15.73
N ASP A 714 21.97 31.39 16.87
CA ASP A 714 20.79 31.26 17.75
C ASP A 714 20.40 32.65 18.25
N VAL A 715 19.17 33.09 17.97
CA VAL A 715 18.59 34.29 18.58
C VAL A 715 18.36 33.96 20.06
N CYS A 716 19.27 34.40 20.94
CA CYS A 716 19.17 34.22 22.39
C CYS A 716 17.86 34.79 22.95
#